data_AF-A0AAV7AYL8-F1
#
_entry.id   AF-A0AAV7AYL8-F1
#
_cell.length_a   1.000
_cell.length_b   1.000
_cell.length_c   1.000
_cell.angle_alpha   90.00
_cell.angle_beta   90.00
_cell.angle_gamma   90.00
#
_symmetry.space_group_name_H-M   'P 1'
#
loop_
_entity.id
_entity.type
_entity.pdbx_description
1 polymer ?
#
loop_
_entity_poly.entity_id
_entity_poly.type
_entity_poly.pdbx_seq_one_letter_code
_entity_poly.pdbx_strand_id
1 'polypeptide(L)'
;MYTRCTLPRGRGMKVNLGAPGWHSPEMVRIVLLGLLLVGSTCALDSAYLPTKDYGSDEAAAREFTSDFNSTAELVYSKSVEANWIYNTNLTDHNGALQVEAAGVEQDFNNAWGGRAKELFRDTYSNFTDPQLKKVIESIWTLGIANLNESERNTANNILSQMKDIYSKAKVCPPGQSTNCWPLEPDLTEILATSRSYKMLLYAWEGWHNQAGVPIREKYSQFVELSNKAFRMDGFADTGAYWRSWYAAPTFEEDLEGLYHQLEPLYLNLHAFVRRKLYERYGEKYINLKGPIPAHLLGNMWSQQWNNIYDMMIPFPDKTNVDVTDTMVAKGYNATYMFQVAEEFFTSLNLLPMPTEFWEKSMLEKPSDGREVVCHASAWDFYNRKDFRIKQCTTVTMEQLFTVHHEMGHVEYYLQYKDLPVSLRRGANPGFHEAIGDVLSLSVSTPAHLQKINLLDKVEDDAESDLNYLLKMALEKIAFLPFGYLIDQWRWNVFSGRTPPNRYNYDWWNLRTKYQGICPPVPRDETQFDPGAKYHIPGNTPYIRYFVSFVLQFQFHKALCAAANHTGPLHKCDIYQSKEAGALLENVLRSGYSRPWQEVLKEMTGTDKMDVGPLLEYFQPITTWMDEQNRKNNETLGWPEFSWTPPIPDGYPGDIEKNANERQAEDFLSSYNTTAEEVWNAYTEASWAYNTNITDYNNKVMLEKNLAMANHTLHYGKQARNFDYSDFQNTETQRLLRKLSDIDKAALSEDEQRRYNEIVSEMETIYSKAKVCKGDKCMPLDPDLTELLAKSRDYDELLFAWKGWRDASGKQMRDHYKEYVRLGNKAATLNGHADNGAYWRSWYETPTLESDVEMLYNQLQPLYLELHAYVRRALYKKYGDKKINLKGPIPAHLLGNMWAQSWSNIYDLLVPYPNAAQVDATPAMIAQKWTPKRMFEESDNFFQSLGLLPMPPEFWEKSMIEKPADRDVVCHASAWDFYNRKDFRIKQCTVVNMDDLITVHHEMGHVQYFLQYKDQPVTFREGANPGFHEAIGDVLALSVSTPKHLHSIQLLDKVEENPESDINYLMSIALDKIAFLPFGYLMDQWRWKVFDGRIPSSEYNQQWWNLRLKYQGLCSPVLRSEEDFDPGAKFHIPANVPYIR
;
A
#
# COMPACT_ATOMS: atom_id res chain seq x y z
N MET A 1 -54.92 -40.02 28.91
CA MET A 1 -53.95 -39.03 29.41
C MET A 1 -53.48 -38.22 28.22
N TYR A 2 -54.07 -37.04 28.06
CA TYR A 2 -53.74 -36.04 27.04
C TYR A 2 -53.36 -34.78 27.80
N THR A 3 -52.21 -34.18 27.49
CA THR A 3 -51.90 -32.83 27.96
C THR A 3 -51.48 -32.00 26.73
N ARG A 4 -52.42 -31.18 26.24
CA ARG A 4 -52.21 -30.19 25.18
C ARG A 4 -51.37 -29.04 25.73
N CYS A 5 -50.35 -28.61 24.98
CA CYS A 5 -49.69 -27.33 25.21
C CYS A 5 -50.48 -26.21 24.51
N THR A 6 -50.97 -25.25 25.29
CA THR A 6 -51.52 -23.97 24.82
C THR A 6 -50.56 -22.83 25.17
N LEU A 7 -50.19 -22.01 24.18
CA LEU A 7 -49.44 -20.76 24.34
C LEU A 7 -50.20 -19.73 25.22
N PRO A 8 -49.57 -19.01 26.17
CA PRO A 8 -50.19 -17.85 26.79
C PRO A 8 -49.87 -16.55 26.05
N ARG A 9 -50.92 -15.79 25.72
CA ARG A 9 -50.85 -14.38 25.28
C ARG A 9 -50.34 -13.48 26.41
N GLY A 10 -49.42 -12.59 26.08
CA GLY A 10 -48.86 -11.60 27.00
C GLY A 10 -49.89 -10.61 27.56
N ARG A 11 -49.81 -10.35 28.87
CA ARG A 11 -50.27 -9.11 29.50
C ARG A 11 -49.06 -8.50 30.22
N GLY A 12 -48.77 -7.25 29.89
CA GLY A 12 -47.68 -6.48 30.47
C GLY A 12 -47.86 -6.26 31.97
N MET A 13 -46.74 -6.33 32.69
CA MET A 13 -46.66 -5.91 34.08
C MET A 13 -45.37 -5.10 34.25
N LYS A 14 -45.56 -3.78 34.47
CA LYS A 14 -44.50 -2.86 34.89
C LYS A 14 -44.01 -3.26 36.28
N VAL A 15 -42.70 -3.34 36.49
CA VAL A 15 -42.09 -3.39 37.83
C VAL A 15 -41.03 -2.28 37.96
N ASN A 16 -41.23 -1.48 38.99
CA ASN A 16 -40.40 -0.36 39.44
C ASN A 16 -39.09 -0.87 40.06
N LEU A 17 -37.96 -0.26 39.70
CA LEU A 17 -36.65 -0.48 40.33
C LEU A 17 -36.50 0.40 41.59
N GLY A 18 -36.09 -0.21 42.70
CA GLY A 18 -35.85 0.48 43.96
C GLY A 18 -34.95 -0.27 44.95
N ALA A 19 -33.63 -0.21 44.70
CA ALA A 19 -32.52 -0.19 45.68
C ALA A 19 -32.21 -1.49 46.52
N PRO A 20 -31.04 -1.59 47.21
CA PRO A 20 -29.95 -2.48 46.80
C PRO A 20 -29.42 -3.44 47.89
N GLY A 21 -28.75 -4.52 47.47
CA GLY A 21 -27.66 -5.14 48.25
C GLY A 21 -27.68 -6.66 48.39
N TRP A 22 -26.46 -7.22 48.27
CA TRP A 22 -25.96 -8.54 48.68
C TRP A 22 -25.71 -9.58 47.56
N HIS A 23 -24.41 -9.71 47.29
CA HIS A 23 -23.72 -10.66 46.42
C HIS A 23 -23.62 -12.07 47.04
N SER A 24 -23.89 -13.12 46.24
CA SER A 24 -23.00 -14.29 46.14
C SER A 24 -23.27 -15.08 44.83
N PRO A 25 -22.24 -15.42 44.02
CA PRO A 25 -22.40 -16.06 42.71
C PRO A 25 -22.38 -17.61 42.72
N GLU A 26 -22.59 -18.27 43.87
CA GLU A 26 -22.52 -19.75 43.96
C GLU A 26 -23.87 -20.46 44.12
N MET A 27 -24.93 -19.81 44.64
CA MET A 27 -26.26 -20.47 44.72
C MET A 27 -27.09 -20.35 43.44
N VAL A 28 -26.80 -19.36 42.59
CA VAL A 28 -27.49 -19.21 41.28
C VAL A 28 -27.01 -20.26 40.28
N ARG A 29 -25.78 -20.78 40.43
CA ARG A 29 -25.26 -21.88 39.59
C ARG A 29 -25.94 -23.22 39.88
N ILE A 30 -26.23 -23.57 41.13
CA ILE A 30 -26.80 -24.89 41.47
C ILE A 30 -28.29 -25.00 41.08
N VAL A 31 -29.03 -23.88 41.05
CA VAL A 31 -30.44 -23.86 40.60
C VAL A 31 -30.56 -23.73 39.07
N LEU A 32 -29.61 -23.07 38.39
CA LEU A 32 -29.57 -23.03 36.91
C LEU A 32 -28.97 -24.30 36.29
N LEU A 33 -28.07 -25.02 36.97
CA LEU A 33 -27.57 -26.33 36.54
C LEU A 33 -28.58 -27.46 36.74
N GLY A 34 -29.55 -27.31 37.65
CA GLY A 34 -30.61 -28.30 37.89
C GLY A 34 -31.76 -28.30 36.86
N LEU A 35 -31.88 -27.25 36.02
CA LEU A 35 -32.92 -27.13 34.99
C LEU A 35 -32.43 -27.45 33.57
N LEU A 36 -31.14 -27.78 33.39
CA LEU A 36 -30.54 -28.15 32.11
C LEU A 36 -30.46 -29.68 31.86
N LEU A 37 -31.05 -30.50 32.75
CA LEU A 37 -30.95 -31.97 32.71
C LEU A 37 -32.29 -32.71 32.61
N VAL A 38 -33.31 -32.09 31.98
CA VAL A 38 -34.50 -32.82 31.53
C VAL A 38 -34.61 -32.67 30.02
N GLY A 39 -33.88 -33.53 29.30
CA GLY A 39 -34.18 -33.83 27.91
C GLY A 39 -35.59 -34.41 27.83
N SER A 40 -36.57 -33.54 27.58
CA SER A 40 -37.90 -33.97 27.20
C SER A 40 -37.83 -34.32 25.72
N THR A 41 -37.70 -35.61 25.42
CA THR A 41 -37.85 -36.17 24.08
C THR A 41 -39.24 -35.80 23.56
N CYS A 42 -39.35 -34.77 22.72
CA CYS A 42 -40.52 -34.61 21.89
C CYS A 42 -40.44 -35.66 20.79
N ALA A 43 -41.09 -36.81 21.01
CA ALA A 43 -41.29 -37.80 19.97
C ALA A 43 -41.89 -37.13 18.72
N LEU A 44 -41.42 -37.51 17.54
CA LEU A 44 -41.97 -37.05 16.26
C LEU A 44 -43.50 -37.14 16.30
N ASP A 45 -44.20 -36.10 15.84
CA ASP A 45 -45.66 -36.12 15.80
C ASP A 45 -46.14 -37.39 15.09
N SER A 46 -47.06 -38.11 15.71
CA SER A 46 -47.66 -39.33 15.15
C SER A 46 -48.23 -39.13 13.74
N ALA A 47 -48.64 -37.91 13.39
CA ALA A 47 -49.11 -37.55 12.05
C ALA A 47 -48.01 -37.56 10.98
N TYR A 48 -46.73 -37.53 11.37
CA TYR A 48 -45.57 -37.55 10.47
C TYR A 48 -44.94 -38.94 10.32
N LEU A 49 -45.43 -39.95 11.04
CA LEU A 49 -44.91 -41.31 10.98
C LEU A 49 -45.61 -42.14 9.88
N PRO A 50 -44.89 -43.05 9.19
CA PRO A 50 -45.48 -43.99 8.22
C PRO A 50 -46.23 -45.12 8.93
N THR A 51 -47.39 -44.81 9.52
CA THR A 51 -48.16 -45.73 10.40
C THR A 51 -49.12 -46.67 9.67
N LYS A 52 -49.35 -46.47 8.37
CA LYS A 52 -50.15 -47.38 7.55
C LYS A 52 -49.40 -48.70 7.31
N ASP A 53 -50.16 -49.78 7.11
CA ASP A 53 -49.62 -51.07 6.71
C ASP A 53 -49.53 -51.14 5.17
N TYR A 54 -48.32 -50.99 4.64
CA TYR A 54 -48.04 -51.01 3.20
C TYR A 54 -47.52 -52.39 2.79
N GLY A 55 -47.88 -52.85 1.58
CA GLY A 55 -47.25 -54.01 0.94
C GLY A 55 -45.82 -53.71 0.43
N SER A 56 -45.19 -54.71 -0.21
CA SER A 56 -43.84 -54.63 -0.77
C SER A 56 -43.78 -54.60 -2.31
N ASP A 57 -44.94 -54.53 -2.98
CA ASP A 57 -45.04 -54.46 -4.44
C ASP A 57 -45.02 -53.02 -4.99
N GLU A 58 -44.98 -52.88 -6.31
CA GLU A 58 -44.90 -51.57 -6.97
C GLU A 58 -46.14 -50.70 -6.70
N ALA A 59 -47.33 -51.29 -6.54
CA ALA A 59 -48.55 -50.55 -6.24
C ALA A 59 -48.51 -49.96 -4.82
N ALA A 60 -48.07 -50.75 -3.84
CA ALA A 60 -47.85 -50.29 -2.48
C ALA A 60 -46.76 -49.20 -2.40
N ALA A 61 -45.70 -49.30 -3.20
CA ALA A 61 -44.68 -48.26 -3.29
C ALA A 61 -45.24 -46.91 -3.81
N ARG A 62 -46.20 -46.93 -4.73
CA ARG A 62 -46.88 -45.69 -5.20
C ARG A 62 -47.70 -45.05 -4.09
N GLU A 63 -48.44 -45.85 -3.32
CA GLU A 63 -49.20 -45.33 -2.17
C GLU A 63 -48.25 -44.75 -1.11
N PHE A 64 -47.20 -45.51 -0.75
CA PHE A 64 -46.17 -45.09 0.20
C PHE A 64 -45.51 -43.77 -0.18
N THR A 65 -45.08 -43.64 -1.45
CA THR A 65 -44.41 -42.41 -1.93
C THR A 65 -45.35 -41.23 -2.03
N SER A 66 -46.63 -41.45 -2.33
CA SER A 66 -47.66 -40.41 -2.30
C SER A 66 -47.88 -39.87 -0.88
N ASP A 67 -48.01 -40.76 0.11
CA ASP A 67 -48.18 -40.37 1.51
C ASP A 67 -46.91 -39.67 2.04
N PHE A 68 -45.72 -40.20 1.71
CA PHE A 68 -44.44 -39.54 2.00
C PHE A 68 -44.43 -38.12 1.43
N ASN A 69 -44.79 -37.93 0.15
CA ASN A 69 -44.76 -36.62 -0.49
C ASN A 69 -45.62 -35.60 0.27
N SER A 70 -46.85 -35.97 0.64
CA SER A 70 -47.77 -35.08 1.34
C SER A 70 -47.28 -34.64 2.73
N THR A 71 -46.56 -35.51 3.43
CA THR A 71 -46.03 -35.25 4.77
C THR A 71 -44.66 -34.57 4.72
N ALA A 72 -43.81 -34.95 3.76
CA ALA A 72 -42.49 -34.36 3.53
C ALA A 72 -42.59 -32.87 3.17
N GLU A 73 -43.55 -32.45 2.33
CA GLU A 73 -43.75 -31.03 2.02
C GLU A 73 -43.98 -30.19 3.30
N LEU A 74 -44.69 -30.72 4.29
CA LEU A 74 -44.94 -30.03 5.56
C LEU A 74 -43.70 -29.97 6.44
N VAL A 75 -42.95 -31.08 6.55
CA VAL A 75 -41.76 -31.17 7.40
C VAL A 75 -40.61 -30.35 6.80
N TYR A 76 -40.35 -30.50 5.51
CA TYR A 76 -39.29 -29.78 4.81
C TYR A 76 -39.58 -28.28 4.78
N SER A 77 -40.83 -27.86 4.56
CA SER A 77 -41.18 -26.43 4.62
C SER A 77 -40.89 -25.80 5.98
N LYS A 78 -41.17 -26.51 7.09
CA LYS A 78 -40.83 -26.04 8.45
C LYS A 78 -39.33 -25.96 8.69
N SER A 79 -38.57 -26.97 8.22
CA SER A 79 -37.11 -26.99 8.32
C SER A 79 -36.48 -25.84 7.53
N VAL A 80 -36.92 -25.62 6.29
CA VAL A 80 -36.44 -24.53 5.45
C VAL A 80 -36.80 -23.16 6.05
N GLU A 81 -38.00 -22.99 6.61
CA GLU A 81 -38.37 -21.74 7.27
C GLU A 81 -37.49 -21.46 8.50
N ALA A 82 -37.18 -22.47 9.32
CA ALA A 82 -36.25 -22.30 10.45
C ALA A 82 -34.83 -21.92 9.98
N ASN A 83 -34.35 -22.54 8.90
CA ASN A 83 -33.08 -22.18 8.27
C ASN A 83 -33.11 -20.74 7.72
N TRP A 84 -34.19 -20.35 7.06
CA TRP A 84 -34.36 -18.99 6.53
C TRP A 84 -34.31 -17.94 7.66
N ILE A 85 -35.05 -18.17 8.74
CA ILE A 85 -35.07 -17.28 9.91
C ILE A 85 -33.67 -17.12 10.50
N TYR A 86 -32.90 -18.21 10.62
CA TYR A 86 -31.52 -18.14 11.09
C TYR A 86 -30.61 -17.38 10.12
N ASN A 87 -30.62 -17.72 8.82
CA ASN A 87 -29.72 -17.10 7.84
C ASN A 87 -30.01 -15.61 7.59
N THR A 88 -31.24 -15.15 7.87
CA THR A 88 -31.66 -13.74 7.76
C THR A 88 -31.68 -13.00 9.11
N ASN A 89 -31.33 -13.69 10.21
CA ASN A 89 -31.19 -13.12 11.54
C ASN A 89 -30.41 -14.09 12.46
N LEU A 90 -29.08 -13.94 12.49
CA LEU A 90 -28.17 -14.81 13.22
C LEU A 90 -28.25 -14.54 14.73
N THR A 91 -29.00 -15.36 15.46
CA THR A 91 -29.09 -15.34 16.93
C THR A 91 -29.00 -16.74 17.50
N ASP A 92 -28.53 -16.87 18.74
CA ASP A 92 -28.46 -18.17 19.44
C ASP A 92 -29.83 -18.85 19.50
N HIS A 93 -30.90 -18.06 19.67
CA HIS A 93 -32.28 -18.56 19.65
C HIS A 93 -32.65 -19.16 18.28
N ASN A 94 -32.38 -18.44 17.19
CA ASN A 94 -32.69 -18.94 15.84
C ASN A 94 -31.81 -20.12 15.46
N GLY A 95 -30.55 -20.16 15.93
CA GLY A 95 -29.66 -21.31 15.76
C GLY A 95 -30.21 -22.56 16.46
N ALA A 96 -30.73 -22.42 17.69
CA ALA A 96 -31.39 -23.52 18.38
C ALA A 96 -32.65 -24.00 17.65
N LEU A 97 -33.48 -23.08 17.12
CA LEU A 97 -34.66 -23.43 16.32
C LEU A 97 -34.29 -24.17 15.03
N GLN A 98 -33.22 -23.74 14.36
CA GLN A 98 -32.70 -24.43 13.18
C GLN A 98 -32.26 -25.85 13.51
N VAL A 99 -31.51 -26.05 14.61
CA VAL A 99 -31.04 -27.37 15.05
C VAL A 99 -32.23 -28.26 15.44
N GLU A 100 -33.24 -27.73 16.14
CA GLU A 100 -34.46 -28.45 16.49
C GLU A 100 -35.22 -28.90 15.24
N ALA A 101 -35.45 -28.00 14.29
CA ALA A 101 -36.15 -28.31 13.04
C ALA A 101 -35.39 -29.34 12.19
N ALA A 102 -34.06 -29.25 12.14
CA ALA A 102 -33.21 -30.25 11.49
C ALA A 102 -33.32 -31.63 12.17
N GLY A 103 -33.43 -31.68 13.51
CA GLY A 103 -33.67 -32.91 14.26
C GLY A 103 -35.01 -33.57 13.88
N VAL A 104 -36.08 -32.77 13.81
CA VAL A 104 -37.41 -33.24 13.37
C VAL A 104 -37.37 -33.77 11.94
N GLU A 105 -36.70 -33.09 11.03
CA GLU A 105 -36.50 -33.55 9.65
C GLU A 105 -35.73 -34.87 9.59
N GLN A 106 -34.67 -35.01 10.40
CA GLN A 106 -33.87 -36.23 10.48
C GLN A 106 -34.65 -37.40 11.06
N ASP A 107 -35.49 -37.18 12.07
CA ASP A 107 -36.37 -38.21 12.63
C ASP A 107 -37.44 -38.64 11.63
N PHE A 108 -38.01 -37.70 10.88
CA PHE A 108 -38.91 -37.98 9.77
C PHE A 108 -38.22 -38.83 8.69
N ASN A 109 -37.04 -38.39 8.22
CA ASN A 109 -36.28 -39.12 7.20
C ASN A 109 -35.89 -40.52 7.70
N ASN A 110 -35.47 -40.66 8.97
CA ASN A 110 -35.16 -41.97 9.57
C ASN A 110 -36.38 -42.91 9.57
N ALA A 111 -37.56 -42.42 10.00
CA ALA A 111 -38.77 -43.22 10.07
C ALA A 111 -39.23 -43.68 8.68
N TRP A 112 -39.30 -42.77 7.71
CA TRP A 112 -39.73 -43.08 6.35
C TRP A 112 -38.69 -43.90 5.58
N GLY A 113 -37.41 -43.53 5.64
CA GLY A 113 -36.36 -44.26 4.96
C GLY A 113 -36.09 -45.63 5.56
N GLY A 114 -36.17 -45.78 6.90
CA GLY A 114 -36.12 -47.07 7.56
C GLY A 114 -37.25 -48.00 7.12
N ARG A 115 -38.49 -47.47 7.07
CA ARG A 115 -39.65 -48.22 6.55
C ARG A 115 -39.53 -48.54 5.07
N ALA A 116 -38.98 -47.64 4.25
CA ALA A 116 -38.71 -47.89 2.84
C ALA A 116 -37.67 -49.01 2.63
N LYS A 117 -36.59 -49.03 3.44
CA LYS A 117 -35.60 -50.14 3.44
C LYS A 117 -36.25 -51.46 3.83
N GLU A 118 -37.13 -51.45 4.84
CA GLU A 118 -37.83 -52.67 5.29
C GLU A 118 -38.76 -53.24 4.22
N LEU A 119 -39.56 -52.38 3.57
CA LEU A 119 -40.60 -52.81 2.64
C LEU A 119 -40.07 -53.14 1.25
N PHE A 120 -39.12 -52.36 0.73
CA PHE A 120 -38.81 -52.37 -0.70
C PHE A 120 -37.41 -52.84 -1.05
N ARG A 121 -36.47 -52.98 -0.09
CA ARG A 121 -35.07 -53.32 -0.41
C ARG A 121 -34.90 -54.58 -1.27
N ASP A 122 -35.70 -55.60 -1.01
CA ASP A 122 -35.59 -56.89 -1.70
C ASP A 122 -36.45 -56.97 -2.98
N THR A 123 -37.46 -56.11 -3.12
CA THR A 123 -38.41 -56.12 -4.26
C THR A 123 -38.19 -54.99 -5.26
N TYR A 124 -37.47 -53.94 -4.88
CA TYR A 124 -37.24 -52.71 -5.64
C TYR A 124 -36.69 -52.93 -7.05
N SER A 125 -35.78 -53.89 -7.21
CA SER A 125 -35.18 -54.22 -8.51
C SER A 125 -36.23 -54.60 -9.57
N ASN A 126 -37.34 -55.19 -9.13
CA ASN A 126 -38.44 -55.66 -9.99
C ASN A 126 -39.42 -54.55 -10.40
N PHE A 127 -39.31 -53.33 -9.86
CA PHE A 127 -40.21 -52.24 -10.24
C PHE A 127 -39.96 -51.81 -11.70
N THR A 128 -41.04 -51.50 -12.41
CA THR A 128 -41.00 -51.12 -13.82
C THR A 128 -40.88 -49.61 -14.02
N ASP A 129 -41.37 -48.82 -13.07
CA ASP A 129 -41.34 -47.35 -13.13
C ASP A 129 -39.99 -46.76 -12.65
N PRO A 130 -39.21 -46.13 -13.56
CA PRO A 130 -37.91 -45.56 -13.23
C PRO A 130 -38.00 -44.32 -12.32
N GLN A 131 -39.10 -43.56 -12.36
CA GLN A 131 -39.27 -42.39 -11.49
C GLN A 131 -39.59 -42.83 -10.06
N LEU A 132 -40.49 -43.80 -9.91
CA LEU A 132 -40.79 -44.41 -8.62
C LEU A 132 -39.53 -45.01 -7.98
N LYS A 133 -38.71 -45.66 -8.81
CA LYS A 133 -37.39 -46.17 -8.44
C LYS A 133 -36.50 -45.06 -7.84
N LYS A 134 -36.36 -43.93 -8.53
CA LYS A 134 -35.57 -42.79 -8.03
C LYS A 134 -36.14 -42.19 -6.73
N VAL A 135 -37.46 -42.13 -6.59
CA VAL A 135 -38.11 -41.59 -5.39
C VAL A 135 -37.84 -42.50 -4.18
N ILE A 136 -38.04 -43.80 -4.31
CA ILE A 136 -37.74 -44.76 -3.23
C ILE A 136 -36.25 -44.72 -2.87
N GLU A 137 -35.37 -44.64 -3.87
CA GLU A 137 -33.93 -44.48 -3.62
C GLU A 137 -33.61 -43.21 -2.83
N SER A 138 -34.27 -42.10 -3.15
CA SER A 138 -34.07 -40.86 -2.41
C SER A 138 -34.60 -40.94 -0.98
N ILE A 139 -35.70 -41.67 -0.73
CA ILE A 139 -36.30 -41.78 0.61
C ILE A 139 -35.47 -42.70 1.50
N TRP A 140 -34.95 -43.81 0.96
CA TRP A 140 -34.20 -44.76 1.77
C TRP A 140 -32.75 -44.34 2.04
N THR A 141 -32.23 -43.29 1.42
CA THR A 141 -30.89 -42.76 1.70
C THR A 141 -31.00 -41.78 2.86
N LEU A 142 -30.58 -42.21 4.04
CA LEU A 142 -30.83 -41.50 5.30
C LEU A 142 -29.79 -40.41 5.58
N GLY A 143 -28.56 -40.56 5.07
CA GLY A 143 -27.44 -39.68 5.38
C GLY A 143 -27.21 -39.57 6.89
N ILE A 144 -27.09 -38.34 7.40
CA ILE A 144 -26.92 -38.04 8.84
C ILE A 144 -28.01 -38.68 9.72
N ALA A 145 -29.21 -38.92 9.19
CA ALA A 145 -30.29 -39.57 9.93
C ALA A 145 -29.98 -41.04 10.32
N ASN A 146 -28.93 -41.67 9.75
CA ASN A 146 -28.43 -42.98 10.21
C ASN A 146 -27.76 -42.94 11.59
N LEU A 147 -27.22 -41.80 12.00
CA LEU A 147 -26.50 -41.67 13.25
C LEU A 147 -27.46 -41.79 14.44
N ASN A 148 -26.94 -42.21 15.61
CA ASN A 148 -27.75 -42.18 16.83
C ASN A 148 -28.06 -40.72 17.25
N GLU A 149 -29.06 -40.51 18.11
CA GLU A 149 -29.51 -39.18 18.52
C GLU A 149 -28.37 -38.27 19.02
N SER A 150 -27.48 -38.79 19.87
CA SER A 150 -26.33 -38.03 20.39
C SER A 150 -25.37 -37.59 19.29
N GLU A 151 -25.05 -38.49 18.36
CA GLU A 151 -24.18 -38.23 17.21
C GLU A 151 -24.82 -37.26 16.21
N ARG A 152 -26.13 -37.38 15.95
CA ARG A 152 -26.89 -36.43 15.11
C ARG A 152 -26.86 -35.03 15.69
N ASN A 153 -27.17 -34.90 16.98
CA ASN A 153 -27.13 -33.61 17.68
C ASN A 153 -25.73 -33.01 17.64
N THR A 154 -24.69 -33.84 17.81
CA THR A 154 -23.29 -33.40 17.70
C THR A 154 -22.96 -32.90 16.30
N ALA A 155 -23.33 -33.64 15.25
CA ALA A 155 -23.10 -33.24 13.86
C ALA A 155 -23.82 -31.92 13.51
N ASN A 156 -25.09 -31.78 13.91
CA ASN A 156 -25.89 -30.57 13.67
C ASN A 156 -25.30 -29.35 14.39
N ASN A 157 -24.91 -29.51 15.66
CA ASN A 157 -24.27 -28.45 16.43
C ASN A 157 -22.92 -28.03 15.83
N ILE A 158 -22.09 -28.98 15.41
CA ILE A 158 -20.82 -28.69 14.75
C ILE A 158 -21.06 -27.88 13.46
N LEU A 159 -22.01 -28.30 12.62
CA LEU A 159 -22.31 -27.59 11.38
C LEU A 159 -22.82 -26.16 11.64
N SER A 160 -23.69 -25.97 12.62
CA SER A 160 -24.14 -24.64 13.05
C SER A 160 -22.97 -23.78 13.52
N GLN A 161 -22.10 -24.33 14.39
CA GLN A 161 -20.93 -23.61 14.91
C GLN A 161 -19.95 -23.21 13.81
N MET A 162 -19.69 -24.07 12.83
CA MET A 162 -18.81 -23.74 11.71
C MET A 162 -19.38 -22.59 10.86
N LYS A 163 -20.69 -22.59 10.59
CA LYS A 163 -21.38 -21.49 9.88
C LYS A 163 -21.38 -20.19 10.68
N ASP A 164 -21.61 -20.26 11.99
CA ASP A 164 -21.54 -19.12 12.91
C ASP A 164 -20.14 -18.49 12.91
N ILE A 165 -19.09 -19.31 13.08
CA ILE A 165 -17.70 -18.83 13.07
C ILE A 165 -17.40 -18.10 11.77
N TYR A 166 -17.72 -18.72 10.63
CA TYR A 166 -17.48 -18.11 9.32
C TYR A 166 -18.21 -16.77 9.17
N SER A 167 -19.50 -16.72 9.52
CA SER A 167 -20.34 -15.54 9.26
C SER A 167 -20.07 -14.38 10.22
N LYS A 168 -19.52 -14.66 11.41
CA LYS A 168 -19.24 -13.67 12.46
C LYS A 168 -17.76 -13.25 12.53
N ALA A 169 -16.88 -13.91 11.77
CA ALA A 169 -15.45 -13.56 11.77
C ALA A 169 -15.23 -12.13 11.25
N LYS A 170 -14.29 -11.42 11.89
CA LYS A 170 -13.89 -10.05 11.55
C LYS A 170 -12.38 -9.90 11.70
N VAL A 171 -11.79 -9.02 10.91
CA VAL A 171 -10.36 -8.68 10.96
C VAL A 171 -10.21 -7.27 11.48
N CYS A 172 -9.50 -7.09 12.59
CA CYS A 172 -9.30 -5.77 13.18
C CYS A 172 -7.99 -5.15 12.66
N PRO A 173 -7.95 -3.85 12.34
CA PRO A 173 -6.71 -3.16 11.96
C PRO A 173 -5.64 -3.24 13.07
N PRO A 174 -4.34 -3.10 12.74
CA PRO A 174 -3.25 -3.09 13.71
C PRO A 174 -3.48 -2.05 14.80
N GLY A 175 -3.38 -2.46 16.07
CA GLY A 175 -3.55 -1.57 17.23
C GLY A 175 -5.00 -1.17 17.54
N GLN A 176 -5.98 -1.64 16.78
CA GLN A 176 -7.41 -1.38 17.01
C GLN A 176 -8.16 -2.63 17.46
N SER A 177 -9.15 -2.49 18.34
CA SER A 177 -10.00 -3.60 18.82
C SER A 177 -11.50 -3.38 18.63
N THR A 178 -11.91 -2.18 18.20
CA THR A 178 -13.34 -1.78 18.16
C THR A 178 -13.89 -1.52 16.76
N ASN A 179 -13.06 -1.49 15.71
CA ASN A 179 -13.45 -1.23 14.32
C ASN A 179 -12.96 -2.36 13.40
N CYS A 180 -13.52 -3.55 13.57
CA CYS A 180 -13.08 -4.73 12.82
C CYS A 180 -13.90 -4.92 11.54
N TRP A 181 -13.21 -5.25 10.46
CA TRP A 181 -13.75 -5.46 9.12
C TRP A 181 -14.40 -6.86 9.00
N PRO A 182 -15.71 -6.99 8.82
CA PRO A 182 -16.33 -8.24 8.37
C PRO A 182 -15.89 -8.59 6.94
N LEU A 183 -16.15 -9.83 6.51
CA LEU A 183 -15.90 -10.22 5.12
C LEU A 183 -16.66 -9.31 4.14
N GLU A 184 -17.96 -9.10 4.40
CA GLU A 184 -18.85 -8.31 3.54
C GLU A 184 -19.46 -7.09 4.27
N PRO A 185 -19.27 -5.86 3.77
CA PRO A 185 -18.59 -5.53 2.50
C PRO A 185 -17.07 -5.30 2.64
N ASP A 186 -16.57 -5.04 3.85
CA ASP A 186 -15.27 -4.37 4.04
C ASP A 186 -14.07 -5.11 3.42
N LEU A 187 -13.84 -6.37 3.78
CA LEU A 187 -12.69 -7.12 3.26
C LEU A 187 -12.84 -7.42 1.77
N THR A 188 -14.06 -7.70 1.29
CA THR A 188 -14.32 -7.90 -0.14
C THR A 188 -14.01 -6.63 -0.94
N GLU A 189 -14.40 -5.45 -0.45
CA GLU A 189 -14.09 -4.16 -1.08
C GLU A 189 -12.58 -3.88 -1.06
N ILE A 190 -11.89 -4.16 0.04
CA ILE A 190 -10.43 -4.02 0.14
C ILE A 190 -9.74 -4.90 -0.91
N LEU A 191 -10.09 -6.19 -1.01
CA LEU A 191 -9.49 -7.12 -1.97
C LEU A 191 -9.83 -6.75 -3.42
N ALA A 192 -11.02 -6.19 -3.66
CA ALA A 192 -11.46 -5.79 -5.00
C ALA A 192 -10.78 -4.51 -5.49
N THR A 193 -10.63 -3.50 -4.63
CA THR A 193 -10.27 -2.13 -5.05
C THR A 193 -8.86 -1.70 -4.63
N SER A 194 -8.34 -2.23 -3.52
CA SER A 194 -7.00 -1.84 -3.05
C SER A 194 -5.95 -2.34 -4.03
N ARG A 195 -4.88 -1.55 -4.16
CA ARG A 195 -3.67 -1.90 -4.91
C ARG A 195 -2.43 -1.88 -4.01
N SER A 196 -2.59 -1.69 -2.70
CA SER A 196 -1.50 -1.78 -1.71
C SER A 196 -1.21 -3.24 -1.37
N TYR A 197 0.01 -3.71 -1.66
CA TYR A 197 0.43 -5.07 -1.35
C TYR A 197 0.25 -5.38 0.15
N LYS A 198 0.71 -4.48 1.04
CA LYS A 198 0.59 -4.63 2.50
C LYS A 198 -0.86 -4.71 2.98
N MET A 199 -1.75 -3.85 2.45
CA MET A 199 -3.16 -3.83 2.84
C MET A 199 -3.88 -5.11 2.39
N LEU A 200 -3.65 -5.54 1.15
CA LEU A 200 -4.20 -6.78 0.60
C LEU A 200 -3.69 -8.00 1.40
N LEU A 201 -2.40 -8.00 1.76
CA LEU A 201 -1.78 -9.06 2.56
C LEU A 201 -2.43 -9.16 3.93
N TYR A 202 -2.63 -8.02 4.60
CA TYR A 202 -3.24 -7.96 5.93
C TYR A 202 -4.68 -8.46 5.94
N ALA A 203 -5.48 -8.00 4.98
CA ALA A 203 -6.86 -8.44 4.82
C ALA A 203 -6.95 -9.95 4.55
N TRP A 204 -6.10 -10.46 3.64
CA TRP A 204 -6.07 -11.87 3.27
C TRP A 204 -5.63 -12.78 4.43
N GLU A 205 -4.51 -12.45 5.07
CA GLU A 205 -3.95 -13.22 6.20
C GLU A 205 -4.91 -13.19 7.39
N GLY A 206 -5.42 -12.00 7.72
CA GLY A 206 -6.38 -11.80 8.79
C GLY A 206 -7.61 -12.67 8.61
N TRP A 207 -8.22 -12.66 7.41
CA TRP A 207 -9.42 -13.45 7.15
C TRP A 207 -9.17 -14.95 7.29
N HIS A 208 -8.11 -15.46 6.66
CA HIS A 208 -7.78 -16.88 6.69
C HIS A 208 -7.49 -17.37 8.12
N ASN A 209 -6.87 -16.53 8.94
CA ASN A 209 -6.61 -16.85 10.34
C ASN A 209 -7.89 -16.82 11.18
N GLN A 210 -8.70 -15.76 11.08
CA GLN A 210 -9.89 -15.57 11.93
C GLN A 210 -11.04 -16.52 11.58
N ALA A 211 -11.24 -16.82 10.29
CA ALA A 211 -12.28 -17.76 9.86
C ALA A 211 -11.79 -19.21 9.89
N GLY A 212 -10.57 -19.49 9.39
CA GLY A 212 -10.09 -20.86 9.18
C GLY A 212 -9.70 -21.59 10.47
N VAL A 213 -8.84 -20.98 11.29
CA VAL A 213 -8.23 -21.64 12.47
C VAL A 213 -9.28 -22.23 13.42
N PRO A 214 -10.35 -21.51 13.81
CA PRO A 214 -11.32 -22.04 14.79
C PRO A 214 -12.21 -23.16 14.23
N ILE A 215 -12.28 -23.32 12.90
CA ILE A 215 -13.11 -24.34 12.21
C ILE A 215 -12.38 -25.68 12.13
N ARG A 216 -11.04 -25.68 12.15
CA ARG A 216 -10.20 -26.86 11.87
C ARG A 216 -10.58 -28.12 12.65
N GLU A 217 -10.69 -28.02 13.98
CA GLU A 217 -10.99 -29.17 14.84
C GLU A 217 -12.42 -29.68 14.60
N LYS A 218 -13.37 -28.76 14.49
CA LYS A 218 -14.78 -29.03 14.23
C LYS A 218 -14.98 -29.75 12.90
N TYR A 219 -14.26 -29.32 11.86
CA TYR A 219 -14.33 -29.94 10.54
C TYR A 219 -13.84 -31.40 10.57
N SER A 220 -12.77 -31.70 11.32
CA SER A 220 -12.30 -33.08 11.50
C SER A 220 -13.37 -33.97 12.13
N GLN A 221 -14.01 -33.52 13.21
CA GLN A 221 -15.08 -34.27 13.89
C GLN A 221 -16.31 -34.44 12.98
N PHE A 222 -16.66 -33.41 12.20
CA PHE A 222 -17.74 -33.47 11.23
C PHE A 222 -17.48 -34.52 10.14
N VAL A 223 -16.27 -34.57 9.58
CA VAL A 223 -15.88 -35.55 8.55
C VAL A 223 -16.06 -36.98 9.04
N GLU A 224 -15.68 -37.28 10.29
CA GLU A 224 -15.85 -38.60 10.89
C GLU A 224 -17.33 -39.00 11.01
N LEU A 225 -18.17 -38.10 11.54
CA LEU A 225 -19.62 -38.33 11.69
C LEU A 225 -20.31 -38.47 10.34
N SER A 226 -19.99 -37.60 9.38
CA SER A 226 -20.54 -37.64 8.02
C SER A 226 -20.20 -38.96 7.34
N ASN A 227 -18.93 -39.39 7.39
CA ASN A 227 -18.52 -40.67 6.80
C ASN A 227 -19.17 -41.86 7.48
N LYS A 228 -19.30 -41.86 8.81
CA LYS A 228 -20.02 -42.91 9.54
C LYS A 228 -21.46 -43.02 9.03
N ALA A 229 -22.13 -41.89 8.85
CA ALA A 229 -23.51 -41.84 8.40
C ALA A 229 -23.70 -42.41 6.99
N PHE A 230 -22.87 -41.99 6.02
CA PHE A 230 -23.02 -42.45 4.63
C PHE A 230 -22.50 -43.88 4.40
N ARG A 231 -21.60 -44.40 5.23
CA ARG A 231 -21.24 -45.84 5.23
C ARG A 231 -22.42 -46.74 5.58
N MET A 232 -23.33 -46.27 6.45
CA MET A 232 -24.56 -47.01 6.79
C MET A 232 -25.58 -47.04 5.63
N ASP A 233 -25.45 -46.13 4.66
CA ASP A 233 -26.20 -46.16 3.40
C ASP A 233 -25.48 -46.96 2.28
N GLY A 234 -24.30 -47.50 2.55
CA GLY A 234 -23.56 -48.36 1.61
C GLY A 234 -22.53 -47.62 0.74
N PHE A 235 -22.25 -46.33 1.00
CA PHE A 235 -21.18 -45.60 0.32
C PHE A 235 -19.84 -45.76 1.05
N ALA A 236 -18.71 -45.66 0.34
CA ALA A 236 -17.38 -45.75 0.97
C ALA A 236 -17.12 -44.58 1.96
N ASP A 237 -17.54 -43.39 1.57
CA ASP A 237 -17.41 -42.13 2.29
C ASP A 237 -18.42 -41.09 1.75
N THR A 238 -18.47 -39.92 2.39
CA THR A 238 -19.35 -38.81 1.98
C THR A 238 -19.08 -38.33 0.55
N GLY A 239 -17.83 -38.34 0.11
CA GLY A 239 -17.44 -37.92 -1.23
C GLY A 239 -17.98 -38.86 -2.30
N ALA A 240 -17.94 -40.18 -2.06
CA ALA A 240 -18.54 -41.18 -2.95
C ALA A 240 -20.06 -40.99 -3.09
N TYR A 241 -20.75 -40.64 -2.00
CA TYR A 241 -22.16 -40.27 -2.05
C TYR A 241 -22.41 -39.05 -2.95
N TRP A 242 -21.62 -37.97 -2.82
CA TRP A 242 -21.80 -36.79 -3.67
C TRP A 242 -21.53 -37.05 -5.16
N ARG A 243 -20.53 -37.87 -5.48
CA ARG A 243 -20.24 -38.23 -6.88
C ARG A 243 -21.35 -39.10 -7.48
N SER A 244 -22.06 -39.89 -6.66
CA SER A 244 -23.17 -40.73 -7.13
C SER A 244 -24.32 -39.94 -7.79
N TRP A 245 -24.48 -38.65 -7.47
CA TRP A 245 -25.52 -37.79 -8.05
C TRP A 245 -25.37 -37.56 -9.55
N TYR A 246 -24.18 -37.79 -10.10
CA TYR A 246 -23.93 -37.69 -11.54
C TYR A 246 -24.16 -39.02 -12.27
N ALA A 247 -24.45 -40.12 -11.56
CA ALA A 247 -24.76 -41.43 -12.13
C ALA A 247 -23.81 -41.85 -13.27
N ALA A 248 -22.52 -41.53 -13.13
CA ALA A 248 -21.46 -41.76 -14.10
C ALA A 248 -20.28 -42.49 -13.41
N PRO A 249 -20.01 -43.76 -13.74
CA PRO A 249 -18.91 -44.51 -13.14
C PRO A 249 -17.52 -43.90 -13.39
N THR A 250 -17.35 -43.17 -14.48
CA THR A 250 -16.10 -42.53 -14.93
C THR A 250 -16.03 -41.04 -14.59
N PHE A 251 -16.85 -40.58 -13.64
CA PHE A 251 -17.04 -39.14 -13.41
C PHE A 251 -15.73 -38.40 -13.06
N GLU A 252 -14.85 -39.00 -12.26
CA GLU A 252 -13.57 -38.37 -11.90
C GLU A 252 -12.65 -38.26 -13.13
N GLU A 253 -12.55 -39.31 -13.94
CA GLU A 253 -11.76 -39.34 -15.16
C GLU A 253 -12.31 -38.40 -16.24
N ASP A 254 -13.64 -38.31 -16.37
CA ASP A 254 -14.31 -37.42 -17.31
C ASP A 254 -14.00 -35.95 -16.96
N LEU A 255 -14.04 -35.58 -15.67
CA LEU A 255 -13.69 -34.24 -15.20
C LEU A 255 -12.21 -33.90 -15.45
N GLU A 256 -11.30 -34.84 -15.20
CA GLU A 256 -9.87 -34.66 -15.47
C GLU A 256 -9.61 -34.44 -16.97
N GLY A 257 -10.29 -35.22 -17.83
CA GLY A 257 -10.22 -35.06 -19.27
C GLY A 257 -10.76 -33.72 -19.77
N LEU A 258 -11.84 -33.20 -19.16
CA LEU A 258 -12.37 -31.86 -19.47
C LEU A 258 -11.39 -30.76 -19.01
N TYR A 259 -10.81 -30.89 -17.81
CA TYR A 259 -9.85 -29.91 -17.29
C TYR A 259 -8.60 -29.81 -18.17
N HIS A 260 -8.02 -30.94 -18.61
CA HIS A 260 -6.83 -30.93 -19.47
C HIS A 260 -7.05 -30.25 -20.83
N GLN A 261 -8.28 -30.27 -21.35
CA GLN A 261 -8.62 -29.53 -22.57
C GLN A 261 -8.70 -28.02 -22.32
N LEU A 262 -9.08 -27.60 -21.11
CA LEU A 262 -9.21 -26.20 -20.69
C LEU A 262 -7.89 -25.60 -20.17
N GLU A 263 -6.98 -26.44 -19.70
CA GLU A 263 -5.71 -26.05 -19.07
C GLU A 263 -4.87 -25.10 -19.94
N PRO A 264 -4.67 -25.31 -21.26
CA PRO A 264 -3.90 -24.37 -22.09
C PRO A 264 -4.47 -22.95 -22.13
N LEU A 265 -5.80 -22.81 -22.09
CA LEU A 265 -6.47 -21.50 -22.03
C LEU A 265 -6.20 -20.82 -20.68
N TYR A 266 -6.33 -21.55 -19.58
CA TYR A 266 -6.02 -21.02 -18.25
C TYR A 266 -4.55 -20.60 -18.12
N LEU A 267 -3.60 -21.42 -18.61
CA LEU A 267 -2.17 -21.11 -18.53
C LEU A 267 -1.80 -19.83 -19.30
N ASN A 268 -2.44 -19.57 -20.43
CA ASN A 268 -2.25 -18.32 -21.17
C ASN A 268 -2.79 -17.10 -20.42
N LEU A 269 -4.00 -17.21 -19.85
CA LEU A 269 -4.59 -16.16 -19.02
C LEU A 269 -3.72 -15.87 -17.78
N HIS A 270 -3.25 -16.92 -17.11
CA HIS A 270 -2.37 -16.83 -15.94
C HIS A 270 -1.07 -16.10 -16.26
N ALA A 271 -0.38 -16.48 -17.33
CA ALA A 271 0.87 -15.84 -17.73
C ALA A 271 0.69 -14.35 -18.08
N PHE A 272 -0.38 -14.03 -18.83
CA PHE A 272 -0.73 -12.65 -19.16
C PHE A 272 -0.99 -11.80 -17.91
N VAL A 273 -1.82 -12.30 -16.98
CA VAL A 273 -2.14 -11.62 -15.72
C VAL A 273 -0.89 -11.47 -14.85
N ARG A 274 -0.05 -12.51 -14.77
CA ARG A 274 1.22 -12.46 -14.01
C ARG A 274 2.16 -11.38 -14.53
N ARG A 275 2.26 -11.19 -15.85
CA ARG A 275 3.02 -10.08 -16.44
C ARG A 275 2.46 -8.73 -16.02
N LYS A 276 1.14 -8.53 -16.10
CA LYS A 276 0.51 -7.27 -15.68
C LYS A 276 0.68 -6.97 -14.19
N LEU A 277 0.61 -7.99 -13.34
CA LEU A 277 0.92 -7.83 -11.92
C LEU A 277 2.40 -7.52 -11.70
N TYR A 278 3.32 -8.09 -12.48
CA TYR A 278 4.75 -7.75 -12.42
C TYR A 278 5.01 -6.29 -12.79
N GLU A 279 4.35 -5.77 -13.84
CA GLU A 279 4.43 -4.36 -14.23
C GLU A 279 3.99 -3.43 -13.09
N ARG A 280 3.07 -3.88 -12.22
CA ARG A 280 2.56 -3.10 -11.08
C ARG A 280 3.38 -3.24 -9.80
N TYR A 281 3.71 -4.46 -9.41
CA TYR A 281 4.28 -4.79 -8.08
C TYR A 281 5.79 -5.08 -8.13
N GLY A 282 6.38 -5.15 -9.32
CA GLY A 282 7.81 -5.38 -9.53
C GLY A 282 8.29 -6.79 -9.17
N GLU A 283 9.59 -7.01 -9.37
CA GLU A 283 10.23 -8.32 -9.19
C GLU A 283 10.30 -8.79 -7.74
N LYS A 284 10.21 -7.87 -6.77
CA LYS A 284 10.20 -8.19 -5.33
C LYS A 284 9.00 -9.07 -4.98
N TYR A 285 7.84 -8.79 -5.56
CA TYR A 285 6.57 -9.42 -5.20
C TYR A 285 5.98 -10.33 -6.27
N ILE A 286 6.51 -10.31 -7.49
CA ILE A 286 6.04 -11.16 -8.59
C ILE A 286 7.22 -11.85 -9.28
N ASN A 287 7.21 -13.17 -9.30
CA ASN A 287 8.13 -13.97 -10.09
C ASN A 287 7.47 -14.40 -11.40
N LEU A 288 8.01 -13.97 -12.54
CA LEU A 288 7.49 -14.27 -13.88
C LEU A 288 7.57 -15.77 -14.28
N LYS A 289 8.22 -16.60 -13.47
CA LYS A 289 8.29 -18.07 -13.63
C LYS A 289 7.69 -18.82 -12.44
N GLY A 290 7.16 -18.09 -11.45
CA GLY A 290 6.60 -18.64 -10.23
C GLY A 290 5.08 -18.53 -10.19
N PRO A 291 4.46 -19.06 -9.13
CA PRO A 291 3.04 -18.86 -8.85
C PRO A 291 2.72 -17.39 -8.48
N ILE A 292 1.47 -16.95 -8.67
CA ILE A 292 1.01 -15.60 -8.29
C ILE A 292 0.64 -15.58 -6.79
N PRO A 293 1.01 -14.55 -6.01
CA PRO A 293 0.53 -14.42 -4.62
C PRO A 293 -1.00 -14.32 -4.55
N ALA A 294 -1.63 -15.17 -3.73
CA ALA A 294 -3.09 -15.37 -3.74
C ALA A 294 -3.95 -14.13 -3.39
N HIS A 295 -3.35 -13.10 -2.78
CA HIS A 295 -4.04 -11.88 -2.32
C HIS A 295 -4.10 -10.76 -3.37
N LEU A 296 -3.48 -10.94 -4.54
CA LEU A 296 -3.38 -9.89 -5.58
C LEU A 296 -4.40 -10.02 -6.72
N LEU A 297 -5.29 -11.00 -6.64
CA LEU A 297 -6.16 -11.41 -7.75
C LEU A 297 -7.60 -10.86 -7.61
N GLY A 298 -7.78 -9.75 -6.89
CA GLY A 298 -9.07 -9.04 -6.81
C GLY A 298 -10.16 -9.72 -5.97
N ASN A 299 -9.84 -10.87 -5.35
CA ASN A 299 -10.81 -11.69 -4.63
C ASN A 299 -10.12 -12.45 -3.48
N MET A 300 -10.80 -12.60 -2.33
CA MET A 300 -10.29 -13.26 -1.13
C MET A 300 -9.71 -14.68 -1.37
N TRP A 301 -10.30 -15.42 -2.31
CA TRP A 301 -9.89 -16.79 -2.65
C TRP A 301 -9.25 -16.90 -4.02
N SER A 302 -9.01 -15.79 -4.72
CA SER A 302 -8.50 -15.80 -6.10
C SER A 302 -9.36 -16.63 -7.06
N GLN A 303 -10.67 -16.77 -6.78
CA GLN A 303 -11.55 -17.62 -7.60
C GLN A 303 -12.00 -16.94 -8.88
N GLN A 304 -12.07 -15.61 -8.88
CA GLN A 304 -12.46 -14.76 -9.99
C GLN A 304 -11.56 -13.52 -9.95
N TRP A 305 -11.14 -13.05 -11.12
CA TRP A 305 -10.12 -12.00 -11.28
C TRP A 305 -10.69 -10.75 -11.98
N ASN A 306 -12.01 -10.63 -12.08
CA ASN A 306 -12.68 -9.51 -12.75
C ASN A 306 -12.39 -8.15 -12.07
N ASN A 307 -12.17 -8.13 -10.75
CA ASN A 307 -11.90 -6.90 -9.98
C ASN A 307 -10.52 -6.27 -10.25
N ILE A 308 -9.63 -6.98 -10.97
CA ILE A 308 -8.35 -6.40 -11.43
C ILE A 308 -8.38 -6.02 -12.91
N TYR A 309 -9.56 -6.04 -13.56
CA TYR A 309 -9.70 -5.78 -14.99
C TYR A 309 -9.13 -4.43 -15.41
N ASP A 310 -9.22 -3.40 -14.56
CA ASP A 310 -8.63 -2.07 -14.75
C ASP A 310 -7.12 -2.13 -15.06
N MET A 311 -6.40 -3.09 -14.46
CA MET A 311 -4.97 -3.32 -14.72
C MET A 311 -4.71 -4.24 -15.91
N MET A 312 -5.74 -4.92 -16.43
CA MET A 312 -5.62 -5.95 -17.46
C MET A 312 -6.06 -5.46 -18.85
N ILE A 313 -6.70 -4.29 -18.96
CA ILE A 313 -7.32 -3.78 -20.20
C ILE A 313 -6.29 -3.76 -21.36
N PRO A 314 -6.49 -4.57 -22.41
CA PRO A 314 -5.60 -4.58 -23.57
C PRO A 314 -5.61 -3.28 -24.37
N PHE A 315 -6.81 -2.70 -24.55
CA PHE A 315 -7.03 -1.51 -25.37
C PHE A 315 -7.78 -0.44 -24.54
N PRO A 316 -7.07 0.40 -23.75
CA PRO A 316 -7.67 1.32 -22.80
C PRO A 316 -8.41 2.51 -23.42
N ASP A 317 -8.11 2.85 -24.69
CA ASP A 317 -8.76 3.96 -25.40
C ASP A 317 -10.18 3.62 -25.88
N LYS A 318 -10.64 2.37 -25.69
CA LYS A 318 -11.97 1.90 -26.05
C LYS A 318 -12.97 2.07 -24.92
N THR A 319 -14.26 2.05 -25.27
CA THR A 319 -15.34 2.17 -24.29
C THR A 319 -15.25 1.03 -23.26
N ASN A 320 -15.20 1.39 -21.97
CA ASN A 320 -15.20 0.39 -20.90
C ASN A 320 -16.52 -0.38 -20.89
N VAL A 321 -16.43 -1.70 -20.81
CA VAL A 321 -17.60 -2.60 -20.77
C VAL A 321 -18.23 -2.66 -19.37
N ASP A 322 -17.56 -2.12 -18.35
CA ASP A 322 -18.15 -1.99 -17.01
C ASP A 322 -19.22 -0.90 -16.93
N VAL A 323 -20.46 -1.30 -16.63
CA VAL A 323 -21.62 -0.40 -16.53
C VAL A 323 -21.97 0.00 -15.09
N THR A 324 -21.13 -0.33 -14.11
CA THR A 324 -21.39 -0.04 -12.69
C THR A 324 -21.63 1.45 -12.45
N ASP A 325 -20.77 2.33 -12.97
CA ASP A 325 -20.93 3.78 -12.81
C ASP A 325 -22.20 4.29 -13.50
N THR A 326 -22.56 3.73 -14.66
CA THR A 326 -23.81 4.05 -15.36
C THR A 326 -25.04 3.62 -14.57
N MET A 327 -25.02 2.43 -13.96
CA MET A 327 -26.11 1.94 -13.10
C MET A 327 -26.34 2.89 -11.92
N VAL A 328 -25.26 3.30 -11.24
CA VAL A 328 -25.32 4.26 -10.14
C VAL A 328 -25.84 5.62 -10.62
N ALA A 329 -25.32 6.14 -11.74
CA ALA A 329 -25.75 7.43 -12.30
C ALA A 329 -27.23 7.44 -12.71
N LYS A 330 -27.77 6.28 -13.14
CA LYS A 330 -29.19 6.10 -13.49
C LYS A 330 -30.08 5.77 -12.29
N GLY A 331 -29.52 5.69 -11.08
CA GLY A 331 -30.28 5.44 -9.85
C GLY A 331 -30.80 4.01 -9.71
N TYR A 332 -30.06 3.02 -10.22
CA TYR A 332 -30.36 1.60 -9.98
C TYR A 332 -30.35 1.32 -8.47
N ASN A 333 -31.26 0.47 -8.01
CA ASN A 333 -31.28 -0.10 -6.67
C ASN A 333 -31.46 -1.62 -6.78
N ALA A 334 -31.36 -2.35 -5.66
CA ALA A 334 -31.44 -3.80 -5.67
C ALA A 334 -32.77 -4.29 -6.29
N THR A 335 -33.91 -3.75 -5.87
CA THR A 335 -35.22 -4.14 -6.42
C THR A 335 -35.28 -3.97 -7.94
N TYR A 336 -34.76 -2.86 -8.48
CA TYR A 336 -34.78 -2.62 -9.92
C TYR A 336 -33.87 -3.59 -10.68
N MET A 337 -32.71 -3.96 -10.13
CA MET A 337 -31.86 -5.02 -10.72
C MET A 337 -32.62 -6.35 -10.81
N PHE A 338 -33.43 -6.68 -9.79
CA PHE A 338 -34.27 -7.87 -9.81
C PHE A 338 -35.42 -7.75 -10.83
N GLN A 339 -36.01 -6.57 -11.01
CA GLN A 339 -37.05 -6.37 -12.02
C GLN A 339 -36.50 -6.50 -13.45
N VAL A 340 -35.28 -6.01 -13.70
CA VAL A 340 -34.60 -6.18 -14.99
C VAL A 340 -34.36 -7.66 -15.29
N ALA A 341 -33.93 -8.44 -14.30
CA ALA A 341 -33.74 -9.88 -14.49
C ALA A 341 -35.09 -10.61 -14.72
N GLU A 342 -36.15 -10.31 -13.95
CA GLU A 342 -37.50 -10.88 -14.19
C GLU A 342 -38.01 -10.57 -15.61
N GLU A 343 -37.77 -9.36 -16.12
CA GLU A 343 -38.13 -8.97 -17.47
C GLU A 343 -37.40 -9.83 -18.52
N PHE A 344 -36.12 -10.13 -18.30
CA PHE A 344 -35.37 -11.04 -19.17
C PHE A 344 -36.03 -12.42 -19.24
N PHE A 345 -36.36 -13.04 -18.10
CA PHE A 345 -37.01 -14.37 -18.07
C PHE A 345 -38.39 -14.36 -18.75
N THR A 346 -39.22 -13.37 -18.44
CA THR A 346 -40.55 -13.24 -19.05
C THR A 346 -40.50 -12.95 -20.55
N SER A 347 -39.44 -12.28 -21.04
CA SER A 347 -39.20 -12.10 -22.49
C SER A 347 -39.03 -13.43 -23.23
N LEU A 348 -38.51 -14.46 -22.56
CA LEU A 348 -38.36 -15.83 -23.07
C LEU A 348 -39.66 -16.65 -22.94
N ASN A 349 -40.76 -16.06 -22.48
CA ASN A 349 -42.01 -16.74 -22.18
C ASN A 349 -41.90 -17.75 -21.00
N LEU A 350 -41.00 -17.48 -20.04
CA LEU A 350 -40.93 -18.18 -18.76
C LEU A 350 -41.81 -17.49 -17.70
N LEU A 351 -41.79 -17.98 -16.45
CA LEU A 351 -42.77 -17.62 -15.43
C LEU A 351 -42.34 -16.35 -14.66
N PRO A 352 -43.20 -15.35 -14.48
CA PRO A 352 -42.86 -14.20 -13.62
C PRO A 352 -42.65 -14.66 -12.17
N MET A 353 -41.90 -13.87 -11.39
CA MET A 353 -41.69 -14.15 -9.98
C MET A 353 -43.02 -14.01 -9.21
N PRO A 354 -43.38 -14.95 -8.33
CA PRO A 354 -44.64 -14.90 -7.60
C PRO A 354 -44.66 -13.76 -6.57
N THR A 355 -45.86 -13.35 -6.13
CA THR A 355 -46.01 -12.29 -5.13
C THR A 355 -45.23 -12.59 -3.84
N GLU A 356 -45.24 -13.84 -3.38
CA GLU A 356 -44.53 -14.28 -2.19
C GLU A 356 -43.01 -14.07 -2.28
N PHE A 357 -42.44 -14.16 -3.48
CA PHE A 357 -41.01 -13.90 -3.71
C PHE A 357 -40.66 -12.46 -3.38
N TRP A 358 -41.41 -11.51 -3.93
CA TRP A 358 -41.17 -10.08 -3.72
C TRP A 358 -41.45 -9.64 -2.27
N GLU A 359 -42.47 -10.22 -1.63
CA GLU A 359 -42.84 -9.86 -0.26
C GLU A 359 -41.87 -10.39 0.80
N LYS A 360 -41.21 -11.53 0.56
CA LYS A 360 -40.47 -12.25 1.60
C LYS A 360 -38.97 -12.41 1.35
N SER A 361 -38.47 -12.13 0.15
CA SER A 361 -37.03 -12.23 -0.14
C SER A 361 -36.23 -11.15 0.60
N MET A 362 -34.97 -11.46 0.90
CA MET A 362 -34.01 -10.49 1.44
C MET A 362 -33.07 -10.07 0.31
N LEU A 363 -33.44 -8.99 -0.38
CA LEU A 363 -32.72 -8.50 -1.58
C LEU A 363 -31.62 -7.48 -1.24
N GLU A 364 -31.60 -6.96 -0.01
CA GLU A 364 -30.63 -6.01 0.50
C GLU A 364 -30.17 -6.42 1.91
N LYS A 365 -28.98 -5.97 2.32
CA LYS A 365 -28.51 -6.15 3.69
C LYS A 365 -29.39 -5.29 4.62
N PRO A 366 -30.05 -5.86 5.65
CA PRO A 366 -30.90 -5.09 6.56
C PRO A 366 -30.10 -4.02 7.32
N SER A 367 -30.68 -2.82 7.44
CA SER A 367 -30.05 -1.66 8.12
C SER A 367 -30.36 -1.57 9.61
N ASP A 368 -31.09 -2.54 10.17
CA ASP A 368 -31.52 -2.56 11.57
C ASP A 368 -30.51 -3.22 12.52
N GLY A 369 -29.31 -3.53 12.01
CA GLY A 369 -28.20 -4.06 12.78
C GLY A 369 -28.23 -5.58 13.01
N ARG A 370 -29.21 -6.30 12.43
CA ARG A 370 -29.20 -7.77 12.51
C ARG A 370 -28.03 -8.36 11.72
N GLU A 371 -27.43 -9.41 12.26
CA GLU A 371 -26.40 -10.18 11.56
C GLU A 371 -27.06 -11.18 10.60
N VAL A 372 -26.53 -11.31 9.39
CA VAL A 372 -27.10 -12.19 8.33
C VAL A 372 -26.00 -12.92 7.59
N VAL A 373 -26.34 -14.04 6.95
CA VAL A 373 -25.46 -14.69 5.99
C VAL A 373 -25.61 -13.97 4.65
N CYS A 374 -24.63 -13.14 4.27
CA CYS A 374 -24.74 -12.31 3.06
C CYS A 374 -24.52 -13.07 1.74
N HIS A 375 -23.87 -14.23 1.76
CA HIS A 375 -23.62 -15.02 0.55
C HIS A 375 -24.92 -15.31 -0.21
N ALA A 376 -24.98 -14.96 -1.50
CA ALA A 376 -26.18 -15.12 -2.33
C ALA A 376 -26.68 -16.58 -2.35
N SER A 377 -27.99 -16.76 -2.39
CA SER A 377 -28.63 -18.07 -2.41
C SER A 377 -30.13 -17.97 -2.73
N ALA A 378 -30.64 -18.92 -3.49
CA ALA A 378 -32.05 -19.11 -3.81
C ALA A 378 -32.66 -20.31 -3.05
N TRP A 379 -33.91 -20.17 -2.60
CA TRP A 379 -34.55 -21.07 -1.63
C TRP A 379 -35.91 -21.57 -2.11
N ASP A 380 -36.08 -22.90 -2.20
CA ASP A 380 -37.38 -23.59 -2.34
C ASP A 380 -37.87 -24.05 -0.96
N PHE A 381 -39.06 -23.60 -0.56
CA PHE A 381 -39.69 -23.98 0.71
C PHE A 381 -40.54 -25.25 0.61
N TYR A 382 -40.47 -25.97 -0.52
CA TYR A 382 -41.13 -27.25 -0.81
C TYR A 382 -42.66 -27.25 -0.76
N ASN A 383 -43.29 -26.09 -0.52
CA ASN A 383 -44.74 -25.94 -0.45
C ASN A 383 -45.37 -25.49 -1.79
N ARG A 384 -44.58 -25.46 -2.87
CA ARG A 384 -44.97 -25.08 -4.24
C ARG A 384 -45.42 -23.63 -4.41
N LYS A 385 -45.20 -22.79 -3.39
CA LYS A 385 -45.74 -21.44 -3.32
C LYS A 385 -44.67 -20.41 -2.93
N ASP A 386 -43.87 -20.74 -1.93
CA ASP A 386 -42.91 -19.81 -1.33
C ASP A 386 -41.51 -20.11 -1.88
N PHE A 387 -40.97 -19.15 -2.62
CA PHE A 387 -39.65 -19.19 -3.23
C PHE A 387 -38.99 -17.84 -2.95
N ARG A 388 -37.74 -17.84 -2.45
CA ARG A 388 -37.10 -16.61 -1.98
C ARG A 388 -35.64 -16.54 -2.41
N ILE A 389 -35.09 -15.33 -2.52
CA ILE A 389 -33.64 -15.07 -2.63
C ILE A 389 -33.15 -14.35 -1.38
N LYS A 390 -31.96 -14.74 -0.91
CA LYS A 390 -31.23 -14.08 0.17
C LYS A 390 -29.87 -13.60 -0.36
N GLN A 391 -29.77 -12.32 -0.68
CA GLN A 391 -28.58 -11.67 -1.24
C GLN A 391 -28.41 -10.26 -0.65
N CYS A 392 -27.20 -9.92 -0.19
CA CYS A 392 -26.85 -8.56 0.22
C CYS A 392 -26.45 -7.74 -1.02
N THR A 393 -27.40 -7.47 -1.90
CA THR A 393 -27.13 -6.88 -3.23
C THR A 393 -26.58 -5.47 -3.12
N THR A 394 -25.48 -5.19 -3.83
CA THR A 394 -24.97 -3.83 -4.07
C THR A 394 -25.11 -3.47 -5.54
N VAL A 395 -25.11 -2.17 -5.87
CA VAL A 395 -25.36 -1.69 -7.24
C VAL A 395 -24.07 -1.77 -8.05
N THR A 396 -23.77 -2.97 -8.58
CA THR A 396 -22.63 -3.22 -9.47
C THR A 396 -23.02 -4.14 -10.62
N MET A 397 -22.23 -4.12 -11.71
CA MET A 397 -22.42 -5.03 -12.84
C MET A 397 -22.26 -6.50 -12.43
N GLU A 398 -21.30 -6.83 -11.57
CA GLU A 398 -21.12 -8.19 -11.03
C GLU A 398 -22.35 -8.67 -10.26
N GLN A 399 -22.91 -7.81 -9.40
CA GLN A 399 -24.12 -8.13 -8.66
C GLN A 399 -25.32 -8.27 -9.59
N LEU A 400 -25.42 -7.50 -10.68
CA LEU A 400 -26.49 -7.67 -11.68
C LEU A 400 -26.44 -9.08 -12.30
N PHE A 401 -25.26 -9.60 -12.60
CA PHE A 401 -25.11 -10.98 -13.09
C PHE A 401 -25.44 -12.02 -12.04
N THR A 402 -25.08 -11.76 -10.78
CA THR A 402 -25.44 -12.62 -9.64
C THR A 402 -26.95 -12.67 -9.45
N VAL A 403 -27.66 -11.54 -9.61
CA VAL A 403 -29.13 -11.51 -9.56
C VAL A 403 -29.76 -12.41 -10.64
N HIS A 404 -29.23 -12.41 -11.87
CA HIS A 404 -29.69 -13.32 -12.92
C HIS A 404 -29.39 -14.78 -12.58
N HIS A 405 -28.22 -15.06 -12.00
CA HIS A 405 -27.85 -16.39 -11.54
C HIS A 405 -28.84 -16.94 -10.52
N GLU A 406 -29.11 -16.19 -9.45
CA GLU A 406 -30.01 -16.62 -8.38
C GLU A 406 -31.46 -16.73 -8.86
N MET A 407 -31.91 -15.87 -9.77
CA MET A 407 -33.23 -16.02 -10.38
C MET A 407 -33.33 -17.23 -11.29
N GLY A 408 -32.25 -17.64 -11.95
CA GLY A 408 -32.24 -18.88 -12.73
C GLY A 408 -32.58 -20.09 -11.86
N HIS A 409 -32.12 -20.11 -10.60
CA HIS A 409 -32.54 -21.13 -9.63
C HIS A 409 -34.02 -21.03 -9.28
N VAL A 410 -34.55 -19.82 -9.04
CA VAL A 410 -35.97 -19.61 -8.74
C VAL A 410 -36.85 -20.06 -9.90
N GLU A 411 -36.50 -19.71 -11.13
CA GLU A 411 -37.20 -20.18 -12.32
C GLU A 411 -37.15 -21.68 -12.47
N TYR A 412 -36.01 -22.30 -12.17
CA TYR A 412 -35.95 -23.74 -12.08
C TYR A 412 -37.00 -24.22 -11.07
N TYR A 413 -37.00 -23.75 -9.81
CA TYR A 413 -37.97 -24.15 -8.77
C TYR A 413 -39.43 -24.03 -9.25
N LEU A 414 -39.79 -22.92 -9.89
CA LEU A 414 -41.14 -22.67 -10.39
C LEU A 414 -41.59 -23.71 -11.42
N GLN A 415 -40.68 -24.19 -12.27
CA GLN A 415 -40.99 -25.11 -13.36
C GLN A 415 -41.20 -26.56 -12.90
N TYR A 416 -40.48 -27.02 -11.87
CA TYR A 416 -40.62 -28.40 -11.36
C TYR A 416 -41.39 -28.54 -10.04
N LYS A 417 -41.98 -27.45 -9.53
CA LYS A 417 -42.74 -27.44 -8.26
C LYS A 417 -43.87 -28.47 -8.18
N ASP A 418 -44.37 -28.96 -9.32
CA ASP A 418 -45.45 -29.95 -9.36
C ASP A 418 -44.97 -31.41 -9.42
N LEU A 419 -43.66 -31.64 -9.48
CA LEU A 419 -43.07 -32.97 -9.30
C LEU A 419 -43.14 -33.45 -7.83
N PRO A 420 -43.04 -34.76 -7.58
CA PRO A 420 -42.77 -35.28 -6.24
C PRO A 420 -41.54 -34.62 -5.61
N VAL A 421 -41.60 -34.34 -4.31
CA VAL A 421 -40.60 -33.60 -3.52
C VAL A 421 -39.18 -34.16 -3.71
N SER A 422 -39.03 -35.48 -3.80
CA SER A 422 -37.73 -36.15 -4.02
C SER A 422 -37.15 -35.94 -5.43
N LEU A 423 -37.97 -35.51 -6.39
CA LEU A 423 -37.57 -35.21 -7.77
C LEU A 423 -37.40 -33.70 -8.02
N ARG A 424 -37.68 -32.87 -7.00
CA ARG A 424 -37.54 -31.41 -7.05
C ARG A 424 -36.10 -30.96 -6.88
N ARG A 425 -35.29 -31.24 -7.89
CA ARG A 425 -33.89 -30.80 -8.01
C ARG A 425 -33.50 -30.77 -9.48
N GLY A 426 -32.38 -30.13 -9.81
CA GLY A 426 -31.83 -30.19 -11.17
C GLY A 426 -31.50 -31.62 -11.61
N ALA A 427 -31.42 -31.84 -12.94
CA ALA A 427 -31.11 -33.16 -13.50
C ALA A 427 -29.82 -33.76 -12.91
N ASN A 428 -28.84 -32.90 -12.65
CA ASN A 428 -27.78 -33.08 -11.66
C ASN A 428 -27.48 -31.71 -11.02
N PRO A 429 -26.64 -31.61 -9.97
CA PRO A 429 -26.35 -30.33 -9.33
C PRO A 429 -25.72 -29.29 -10.27
N GLY A 430 -24.91 -29.70 -11.25
CA GLY A 430 -24.28 -28.78 -12.20
C GLY A 430 -25.27 -28.15 -13.19
N PHE A 431 -26.38 -28.82 -13.53
CA PHE A 431 -27.47 -28.20 -14.29
C PHE A 431 -28.04 -27.00 -13.55
N HIS A 432 -28.27 -27.14 -12.24
CA HIS A 432 -28.91 -26.11 -11.44
C HIS A 432 -28.13 -24.79 -11.48
N GLU A 433 -26.81 -24.89 -11.34
CA GLU A 433 -25.85 -23.79 -11.44
C GLU A 433 -25.69 -23.27 -12.88
N ALA A 434 -25.74 -24.14 -13.89
CA ALA A 434 -25.58 -23.75 -15.31
C ALA A 434 -26.76 -22.93 -15.83
N ILE A 435 -27.97 -23.22 -15.33
CA ILE A 435 -29.17 -22.43 -15.65
C ILE A 435 -29.03 -21.01 -15.10
N GLY A 436 -28.50 -20.82 -13.89
CA GLY A 436 -28.23 -19.48 -13.39
C GLY A 436 -27.29 -18.69 -14.30
N ASP A 437 -26.20 -19.33 -14.71
CA ASP A 437 -25.15 -18.64 -15.47
C ASP A 437 -25.47 -18.41 -16.95
N VAL A 438 -26.21 -19.30 -17.62
CA VAL A 438 -26.41 -19.22 -19.08
C VAL A 438 -27.13 -17.92 -19.50
N LEU A 439 -28.00 -17.39 -18.66
CA LEU A 439 -28.69 -16.12 -18.93
C LEU A 439 -27.74 -14.93 -18.73
N SER A 440 -26.88 -14.98 -17.73
CA SER A 440 -25.87 -13.93 -17.48
C SER A 440 -24.94 -13.75 -18.68
N LEU A 441 -24.64 -14.82 -19.45
CA LEU A 441 -23.85 -14.72 -20.68
C LEU A 441 -24.51 -13.81 -21.72
N SER A 442 -25.82 -13.94 -21.94
CA SER A 442 -26.56 -13.08 -22.89
C SER A 442 -26.67 -11.65 -22.38
N VAL A 443 -26.97 -11.48 -21.09
CA VAL A 443 -27.14 -10.18 -20.43
C VAL A 443 -25.84 -9.37 -20.41
N SER A 444 -24.69 -10.05 -20.30
CA SER A 444 -23.37 -9.41 -20.27
C SER A 444 -22.92 -8.84 -21.61
N THR A 445 -23.59 -9.18 -22.72
CA THR A 445 -23.17 -8.73 -24.04
C THR A 445 -23.35 -7.22 -24.18
N PRO A 446 -22.40 -6.50 -24.84
CA PRO A 446 -22.55 -5.06 -25.09
C PRO A 446 -23.86 -4.70 -25.82
N ALA A 447 -24.31 -5.56 -26.73
CA ALA A 447 -25.58 -5.41 -27.43
C ALA A 447 -26.79 -5.45 -26.49
N HIS A 448 -26.80 -6.36 -25.52
CA HIS A 448 -27.86 -6.43 -24.52
C HIS A 448 -27.81 -5.23 -23.57
N LEU A 449 -26.62 -4.87 -23.06
CA LEU A 449 -26.44 -3.70 -22.19
C LEU A 449 -26.93 -2.40 -22.85
N GLN A 450 -26.77 -2.27 -24.17
CA GLN A 450 -27.35 -1.16 -24.92
C GLN A 450 -28.89 -1.22 -24.96
N LYS A 451 -29.50 -2.39 -25.21
CA LYS A 451 -30.97 -2.55 -25.24
C LYS A 451 -31.62 -2.14 -23.91
N ILE A 452 -30.97 -2.41 -22.79
CA ILE A 452 -31.44 -2.02 -21.45
C ILE A 452 -30.96 -0.62 -21.02
N ASN A 453 -30.42 0.18 -21.94
CA ASN A 453 -29.92 1.54 -21.71
C ASN A 453 -28.80 1.66 -20.67
N LEU A 454 -27.93 0.67 -20.52
CA LEU A 454 -26.72 0.76 -19.69
C LEU A 454 -25.46 1.11 -20.50
N LEU A 455 -25.54 1.04 -21.83
CA LEU A 455 -24.47 1.43 -22.74
C LEU A 455 -25.02 2.35 -23.83
N ASP A 456 -24.45 3.55 -24.00
CA ASP A 456 -24.97 4.52 -24.98
C ASP A 456 -24.59 4.16 -26.43
N LYS A 457 -23.38 3.64 -26.65
CA LYS A 457 -22.86 3.25 -27.96
C LYS A 457 -22.15 1.90 -27.87
N VAL A 458 -22.52 0.97 -28.74
CA VAL A 458 -21.79 -0.29 -28.95
C VAL A 458 -20.74 -0.06 -30.03
N GLU A 459 -19.48 -0.28 -29.68
CA GLU A 459 -18.38 -0.32 -30.64
C GLU A 459 -18.18 -1.78 -31.06
N ASP A 460 -18.70 -2.13 -32.24
CA ASP A 460 -18.62 -3.48 -32.82
C ASP A 460 -17.31 -3.62 -33.60
N ASP A 461 -16.20 -3.71 -32.86
CA ASP A 461 -14.85 -3.86 -33.42
C ASP A 461 -14.01 -4.89 -32.62
N ALA A 462 -12.95 -5.39 -33.24
CA ALA A 462 -12.17 -6.49 -32.68
C ALA A 462 -11.46 -6.14 -31.36
N GLU A 463 -11.07 -4.90 -31.14
CA GLU A 463 -10.40 -4.48 -29.89
C GLU A 463 -11.41 -4.45 -28.73
N SER A 464 -12.62 -3.95 -29.00
CA SER A 464 -13.74 -3.96 -28.05
C SER A 464 -14.19 -5.39 -27.71
N ASP A 465 -14.23 -6.29 -28.70
CA ASP A 465 -14.52 -7.72 -28.47
C ASP A 465 -13.47 -8.38 -27.57
N LEU A 466 -12.18 -8.09 -27.78
CA LEU A 466 -11.09 -8.61 -26.95
C LEU A 466 -11.15 -8.08 -25.53
N ASN A 467 -11.48 -6.80 -25.34
CA ASN A 467 -11.70 -6.20 -24.03
C ASN A 467 -12.83 -6.93 -23.27
N TYR A 468 -13.97 -7.18 -23.92
CA TYR A 468 -15.09 -7.94 -23.34
C TYR A 468 -14.70 -9.38 -23.02
N LEU A 469 -14.11 -10.09 -23.97
CA LEU A 469 -13.73 -11.50 -23.82
C LEU A 469 -12.67 -11.70 -22.73
N LEU A 470 -11.73 -10.76 -22.54
CA LEU A 470 -10.80 -10.81 -21.42
C LEU A 470 -11.52 -10.65 -20.08
N LYS A 471 -12.44 -9.70 -19.97
CA LYS A 471 -13.25 -9.53 -18.74
C LYS A 471 -14.01 -10.83 -18.41
N MET A 472 -14.65 -11.43 -19.41
CA MET A 472 -15.31 -12.73 -19.28
C MET A 472 -14.34 -13.86 -18.92
N ALA A 473 -13.10 -13.84 -19.44
CA ALA A 473 -12.10 -14.85 -19.11
C ALA A 473 -11.60 -14.73 -17.67
N LEU A 474 -11.40 -13.51 -17.17
CA LEU A 474 -11.05 -13.25 -15.77
C LEU A 474 -12.14 -13.70 -14.79
N GLU A 475 -13.40 -13.77 -15.23
CA GLU A 475 -14.50 -14.31 -14.42
C GLU A 475 -14.65 -15.84 -14.58
N LYS A 476 -14.76 -16.32 -15.82
CA LYS A 476 -15.14 -17.71 -16.11
C LYS A 476 -13.95 -18.65 -16.18
N ILE A 477 -12.88 -18.28 -16.90
CA ILE A 477 -11.70 -19.14 -17.08
C ILE A 477 -10.86 -19.21 -15.81
N ALA A 478 -10.66 -18.08 -15.13
CA ALA A 478 -9.90 -18.03 -13.88
C ALA A 478 -10.49 -18.93 -12.77
N PHE A 479 -11.81 -19.15 -12.81
CA PHE A 479 -12.54 -19.95 -11.83
C PHE A 479 -12.37 -21.46 -12.01
N LEU A 480 -12.24 -21.96 -13.25
CA LEU A 480 -12.19 -23.39 -13.58
C LEU A 480 -11.25 -24.22 -12.68
N PRO A 481 -9.97 -23.85 -12.50
CA PRO A 481 -9.07 -24.61 -11.61
C PRO A 481 -9.54 -24.60 -10.16
N PHE A 482 -10.10 -23.51 -9.66
CA PHE A 482 -10.63 -23.43 -8.31
C PHE A 482 -11.90 -24.30 -8.12
N GLY A 483 -12.83 -24.22 -9.08
CA GLY A 483 -14.03 -25.04 -9.14
C GLY A 483 -13.71 -26.54 -9.15
N TYR A 484 -12.62 -26.93 -9.81
CA TYR A 484 -12.18 -28.32 -9.90
C TYR A 484 -11.47 -28.80 -8.62
N LEU A 485 -10.60 -27.98 -8.02
CA LEU A 485 -9.70 -28.43 -6.94
C LEU A 485 -10.38 -28.57 -5.57
N ILE A 486 -11.43 -27.79 -5.27
CA ILE A 486 -12.03 -27.80 -3.92
C ILE A 486 -12.57 -29.17 -3.56
N ASP A 487 -13.38 -29.76 -4.45
CA ASP A 487 -13.97 -31.06 -4.15
C ASP A 487 -12.96 -32.20 -4.35
N GLN A 488 -11.92 -32.05 -5.18
CA GLN A 488 -10.77 -32.98 -5.14
C GLN A 488 -10.13 -33.03 -3.74
N TRP A 489 -9.89 -31.87 -3.13
CA TRP A 489 -9.39 -31.81 -1.74
C TRP A 489 -10.37 -32.48 -0.78
N ARG A 490 -11.67 -32.16 -0.85
CA ARG A 490 -12.67 -32.75 0.06
C ARG A 490 -12.87 -34.24 -0.14
N TRP A 491 -12.85 -34.76 -1.37
CA TRP A 491 -12.92 -36.19 -1.63
C TRP A 491 -11.71 -36.92 -1.06
N ASN A 492 -10.52 -36.31 -1.14
CA ASN A 492 -9.33 -36.85 -0.47
C ASN A 492 -9.44 -36.80 1.06
N VAL A 493 -10.06 -35.76 1.63
CA VAL A 493 -10.35 -35.69 3.07
C VAL A 493 -11.35 -36.78 3.50
N PHE A 494 -12.49 -36.90 2.81
CA PHE A 494 -13.51 -37.90 3.14
C PHE A 494 -13.02 -39.33 2.96
N SER A 495 -12.20 -39.61 1.95
CA SER A 495 -11.58 -40.93 1.76
C SER A 495 -10.43 -41.22 2.73
N GLY A 496 -9.93 -40.20 3.46
CA GLY A 496 -8.79 -40.30 4.38
C GLY A 496 -7.41 -40.21 3.72
N ARG A 497 -7.34 -39.96 2.39
CA ARG A 497 -6.07 -39.68 1.68
C ARG A 497 -5.40 -38.40 2.18
N THR A 498 -6.19 -37.41 2.58
CA THR A 498 -5.75 -36.16 3.21
C THR A 498 -6.17 -36.16 4.68
N PRO A 499 -5.32 -36.65 5.60
CA PRO A 499 -5.60 -36.65 7.04
C PRO A 499 -5.51 -35.23 7.64
N PRO A 500 -6.04 -35.01 8.86
CA PRO A 500 -6.06 -33.70 9.51
C PRO A 500 -4.71 -32.99 9.65
N ASN A 501 -3.61 -33.72 9.75
CA ASN A 501 -2.25 -33.15 9.83
C ASN A 501 -1.65 -32.80 8.45
N ARG A 502 -2.46 -32.86 7.38
CA ARG A 502 -2.10 -32.46 6.01
C ARG A 502 -3.18 -31.60 5.36
N TYR A 503 -4.16 -31.11 6.14
CA TYR A 503 -5.28 -30.35 5.58
C TYR A 503 -4.80 -29.14 4.82
N ASN A 504 -3.87 -28.37 5.40
CA ASN A 504 -3.40 -27.14 4.79
C ASN A 504 -2.33 -27.39 3.72
N TYR A 505 -1.46 -28.36 3.96
CA TYR A 505 -0.42 -28.79 3.01
C TYR A 505 -1.04 -29.30 1.69
N ASP A 506 -1.99 -30.24 1.75
CA ASP A 506 -2.63 -30.77 0.55
C ASP A 506 -3.52 -29.73 -0.14
N TRP A 507 -4.11 -28.80 0.63
CA TRP A 507 -4.83 -27.65 0.08
C TRP A 507 -3.90 -26.77 -0.77
N TRP A 508 -2.77 -26.32 -0.24
CA TRP A 508 -1.84 -25.47 -0.97
C TRP A 508 -1.12 -26.19 -2.11
N ASN A 509 -0.90 -27.50 -2.00
CA ASN A 509 -0.44 -28.31 -3.13
C ASN A 509 -1.44 -28.26 -4.29
N LEU A 510 -2.74 -28.42 -4.02
CA LEU A 510 -3.76 -28.38 -5.07
C LEU A 510 -3.94 -26.96 -5.62
N ARG A 511 -3.92 -25.94 -4.77
CA ARG A 511 -3.97 -24.52 -5.17
C ARG A 511 -2.80 -24.16 -6.07
N THR A 512 -1.58 -24.57 -5.72
CA THR A 512 -0.40 -24.36 -6.56
C THR A 512 -0.48 -25.19 -7.84
N LYS A 513 -0.88 -26.46 -7.77
CA LYS A 513 -0.96 -27.37 -8.92
C LYS A 513 -1.94 -26.90 -10.00
N TYR A 514 -3.12 -26.43 -9.62
CA TYR A 514 -4.18 -26.11 -10.59
C TYR A 514 -4.27 -24.61 -10.87
N GLN A 515 -4.18 -23.75 -9.84
CA GLN A 515 -4.26 -22.30 -10.04
C GLN A 515 -2.90 -21.64 -10.26
N GLY A 516 -1.79 -22.25 -9.87
CA GLY A 516 -0.49 -21.59 -9.96
C GLY A 516 -0.41 -20.36 -9.08
N ILE A 517 -0.93 -20.48 -7.85
CA ILE A 517 -0.89 -19.42 -6.84
C ILE A 517 -0.24 -19.94 -5.56
N CYS A 518 0.42 -19.05 -4.84
CA CYS A 518 1.09 -19.34 -3.57
C CYS A 518 0.49 -18.53 -2.42
N PRO A 519 0.58 -19.02 -1.18
CA PRO A 519 0.24 -18.19 -0.03
C PRO A 519 1.26 -17.03 0.06
N PRO A 520 0.82 -15.81 0.38
CA PRO A 520 1.72 -14.65 0.45
C PRO A 520 2.49 -14.55 1.77
N VAL A 521 2.13 -15.36 2.75
CA VAL A 521 2.88 -15.60 3.99
C VAL A 521 3.04 -17.11 4.17
N PRO A 522 4.11 -17.59 4.82
CA PRO A 522 4.25 -19.01 5.15
C PRO A 522 3.03 -19.54 5.92
N ARG A 523 2.56 -20.74 5.55
CA ARG A 523 1.44 -21.42 6.21
C ARG A 523 1.88 -22.79 6.71
N ASP A 524 1.34 -23.20 7.85
CA ASP A 524 1.53 -24.52 8.44
C ASP A 524 0.17 -25.18 8.76
N GLU A 525 0.21 -26.31 9.47
CA GLU A 525 -0.98 -27.09 9.83
C GLU A 525 -1.74 -26.56 11.04
N THR A 526 -1.26 -25.50 11.70
CA THR A 526 -2.07 -24.77 12.70
C THR A 526 -3.17 -23.95 12.02
N GLN A 527 -2.97 -23.57 10.76
CA GLN A 527 -3.97 -22.90 9.95
C GLN A 527 -4.84 -23.89 9.17
N PHE A 528 -6.02 -23.42 8.78
CA PHE A 528 -7.01 -24.19 8.03
C PHE A 528 -7.63 -23.27 6.96
N ASP A 529 -6.81 -22.92 5.98
CA ASP A 529 -7.18 -22.04 4.87
C ASP A 529 -8.42 -22.50 4.08
N PRO A 530 -8.68 -23.80 3.82
CA PRO A 530 -9.94 -24.21 3.21
C PRO A 530 -11.17 -23.83 4.05
N GLY A 531 -11.07 -23.77 5.38
CA GLY A 531 -12.16 -23.33 6.25
C GLY A 531 -12.56 -21.87 6.07
N ALA A 532 -11.70 -21.05 5.46
CA ALA A 532 -11.97 -19.65 5.15
C ALA A 532 -12.80 -19.46 3.87
N LYS A 533 -13.26 -20.54 3.21
CA LYS A 533 -14.21 -20.51 2.08
C LYS A 533 -15.56 -21.12 2.50
N TYR A 534 -16.65 -20.33 2.41
CA TYR A 534 -18.00 -20.66 2.90
C TYR A 534 -18.46 -22.11 2.65
N HIS A 535 -18.25 -22.64 1.45
CA HIS A 535 -18.71 -23.97 1.04
C HIS A 535 -18.13 -25.12 1.89
N ILE A 536 -16.98 -24.91 2.54
CA ILE A 536 -16.38 -25.88 3.47
C ILE A 536 -17.15 -25.94 4.80
N PRO A 537 -17.24 -24.87 5.62
CA PRO A 537 -18.03 -24.88 6.85
C PRO A 537 -19.55 -24.96 6.61
N GLY A 538 -20.04 -24.53 5.45
CA GLY A 538 -21.43 -24.70 5.02
C GLY A 538 -21.76 -26.11 4.52
N ASN A 539 -20.76 -26.97 4.38
CA ASN A 539 -20.84 -28.33 3.82
C ASN A 539 -21.60 -28.40 2.48
N THR A 540 -21.31 -27.49 1.55
CA THR A 540 -21.93 -27.44 0.22
C THR A 540 -20.97 -28.01 -0.83
N PRO A 541 -21.31 -29.10 -1.55
CA PRO A 541 -20.47 -29.69 -2.61
C PRO A 541 -20.10 -28.68 -3.70
N TYR A 542 -18.86 -28.66 -4.16
CA TYR A 542 -18.31 -27.61 -5.02
C TYR A 542 -18.16 -28.00 -6.49
N ILE A 543 -18.04 -29.30 -6.81
CA ILE A 543 -17.81 -29.75 -8.19
C ILE A 543 -18.93 -29.35 -9.16
N ARG A 544 -20.11 -29.06 -8.60
CA ARG A 544 -21.27 -28.50 -9.33
C ARG A 544 -20.91 -27.25 -10.14
N TYR A 545 -20.01 -26.40 -9.63
CA TYR A 545 -19.63 -25.16 -10.31
C TYR A 545 -18.69 -25.43 -11.48
N PHE A 546 -17.77 -26.40 -11.36
CA PHE A 546 -16.94 -26.80 -12.51
C PHE A 546 -17.80 -27.39 -13.63
N VAL A 547 -18.72 -28.30 -13.29
CA VAL A 547 -19.68 -28.87 -14.25
C VAL A 547 -20.54 -27.77 -14.88
N SER A 548 -21.01 -26.83 -14.07
CA SER A 548 -21.79 -25.67 -14.55
C SER A 548 -21.03 -24.84 -15.57
N PHE A 549 -19.76 -24.55 -15.30
CA PHE A 549 -18.94 -23.71 -16.18
C PHE A 549 -18.65 -24.39 -17.52
N VAL A 550 -18.74 -25.71 -17.61
CA VAL A 550 -18.72 -26.42 -18.89
C VAL A 550 -20.10 -26.41 -19.54
N LEU A 551 -21.14 -26.84 -18.81
CA LEU A 551 -22.50 -26.98 -19.33
C LEU A 551 -23.13 -25.66 -19.79
N GLN A 552 -22.85 -24.55 -19.12
CA GLN A 552 -23.46 -23.26 -19.46
C GLN A 552 -23.15 -22.83 -20.90
N PHE A 553 -21.96 -23.15 -21.44
CA PHE A 553 -21.62 -22.85 -22.83
C PHE A 553 -22.24 -23.84 -23.82
N GLN A 554 -22.40 -25.11 -23.43
CA GLN A 554 -23.18 -26.07 -24.23
C GLN A 554 -24.64 -25.62 -24.34
N PHE A 555 -25.23 -25.17 -23.22
CA PHE A 555 -26.58 -24.63 -23.16
C PHE A 555 -26.69 -23.34 -23.98
N HIS A 556 -25.75 -22.41 -23.80
CA HIS A 556 -25.73 -21.15 -24.53
C HIS A 556 -25.71 -21.40 -26.03
N LYS A 557 -24.82 -22.27 -26.52
CA LYS A 557 -24.76 -22.64 -27.95
C LYS A 557 -26.07 -23.21 -28.48
N ALA A 558 -26.72 -24.11 -27.74
CA ALA A 558 -28.01 -24.67 -28.11
C ALA A 558 -29.13 -23.62 -28.14
N LEU A 559 -29.20 -22.75 -27.13
CA LEU A 559 -30.19 -21.68 -27.04
C LEU A 559 -30.00 -20.62 -28.12
N CYS A 560 -28.74 -20.26 -28.43
CA CYS A 560 -28.38 -19.36 -29.52
C CYS A 560 -28.80 -19.92 -30.89
N ALA A 561 -28.61 -21.22 -31.10
CA ALA A 561 -29.09 -21.89 -32.30
C ALA A 561 -30.62 -21.85 -32.38
N ALA A 562 -31.33 -22.11 -31.28
CA ALA A 562 -32.79 -21.98 -31.21
C ALA A 562 -33.29 -20.54 -31.42
N ALA A 563 -32.50 -19.55 -31.01
CA ALA A 563 -32.74 -18.13 -31.27
C ALA A 563 -32.33 -17.67 -32.69
N ASN A 564 -31.91 -18.60 -33.57
CA ASN A 564 -31.46 -18.32 -34.94
C ASN A 564 -30.27 -17.34 -35.03
N HIS A 565 -29.37 -17.35 -34.04
CA HIS A 565 -28.14 -16.55 -34.08
C HIS A 565 -27.15 -17.07 -35.13
N THR A 566 -26.56 -16.17 -35.93
CA THR A 566 -25.63 -16.53 -37.02
C THR A 566 -24.22 -15.96 -36.86
N GLY A 567 -23.95 -15.21 -35.79
CA GLY A 567 -22.66 -14.56 -35.53
C GLY A 567 -21.74 -15.36 -34.60
N PRO A 568 -20.62 -14.75 -34.12
CA PRO A 568 -19.78 -15.34 -33.09
C PRO A 568 -20.58 -15.67 -31.84
N LEU A 569 -20.27 -16.80 -31.19
CA LEU A 569 -21.05 -17.28 -30.04
C LEU A 569 -21.08 -16.26 -28.89
N HIS A 570 -19.97 -15.58 -28.63
CA HIS A 570 -19.87 -14.56 -27.57
C HIS A 570 -20.67 -13.26 -27.83
N LYS A 571 -21.28 -13.11 -29.00
CA LYS A 571 -22.18 -11.99 -29.34
C LYS A 571 -23.65 -12.40 -29.30
N CYS A 572 -23.95 -13.65 -28.98
CA CYS A 572 -25.32 -14.12 -28.92
C CYS A 572 -26.07 -13.51 -27.74
N ASP A 573 -27.28 -13.03 -28.02
CA ASP A 573 -28.25 -12.59 -27.02
C ASP A 573 -29.59 -13.29 -27.30
N ILE A 574 -30.02 -14.15 -26.38
CA ILE A 574 -31.27 -14.92 -26.52
C ILE A 574 -32.52 -14.12 -26.11
N TYR A 575 -32.36 -12.88 -25.64
CA TYR A 575 -33.46 -12.01 -25.19
C TYR A 575 -34.59 -11.95 -26.23
N GLN A 576 -35.84 -12.08 -25.76
CA GLN A 576 -37.07 -12.14 -26.57
C GLN A 576 -37.21 -13.35 -27.52
N SER A 577 -36.34 -14.37 -27.43
CA SER A 577 -36.48 -15.62 -28.18
C SER A 577 -37.38 -16.63 -27.44
N LYS A 578 -38.63 -16.75 -27.88
CA LYS A 578 -39.59 -17.70 -27.30
C LYS A 578 -39.23 -19.15 -27.62
N GLU A 579 -38.58 -19.38 -28.76
CA GLU A 579 -38.10 -20.69 -29.18
C GLU A 579 -36.97 -21.18 -28.26
N ALA A 580 -36.02 -20.31 -27.93
CA ALA A 580 -34.99 -20.63 -26.94
C ALA A 580 -35.60 -20.84 -25.55
N GLY A 581 -36.56 -20.00 -25.15
CA GLY A 581 -37.28 -20.14 -23.89
C GLY A 581 -38.04 -21.46 -23.77
N ALA A 582 -38.73 -21.92 -24.83
CA ALA A 582 -39.42 -23.20 -24.84
C ALA A 582 -38.46 -24.40 -24.71
N LEU A 583 -37.26 -24.32 -25.32
CA LEU A 583 -36.24 -25.33 -25.15
C LEU A 583 -35.73 -25.37 -23.71
N LEU A 584 -35.48 -24.21 -23.11
CA LEU A 584 -35.07 -24.07 -21.72
C LEU A 584 -36.14 -24.61 -20.75
N GLU A 585 -37.40 -24.22 -20.94
CA GLU A 585 -38.55 -24.65 -20.13
C GLU A 585 -38.66 -26.18 -20.07
N ASN A 586 -38.46 -26.89 -21.18
CA ASN A 586 -38.51 -28.35 -21.22
C ASN A 586 -37.44 -29.01 -20.34
N VAL A 587 -36.23 -28.44 -20.30
CA VAL A 587 -35.15 -28.88 -19.40
C VAL A 587 -35.52 -28.59 -17.95
N LEU A 588 -36.05 -27.40 -17.66
CA LEU A 588 -36.42 -26.99 -16.30
C LEU A 588 -37.55 -27.85 -15.71
N ARG A 589 -38.58 -28.17 -16.49
CA ARG A 589 -39.71 -29.01 -16.06
C ARG A 589 -39.33 -30.45 -15.74
N SER A 590 -38.24 -30.95 -16.33
CA SER A 590 -37.82 -32.33 -16.15
C SER A 590 -37.34 -32.63 -14.72
N GLY A 591 -36.83 -31.63 -13.99
CA GLY A 591 -36.22 -31.82 -12.67
C GLY A 591 -35.26 -33.00 -12.65
N TYR A 592 -35.34 -33.85 -11.62
CA TYR A 592 -34.57 -35.10 -11.52
C TYR A 592 -35.33 -36.34 -12.04
N SER A 593 -36.49 -36.16 -12.68
CA SER A 593 -37.34 -37.28 -13.11
C SER A 593 -36.66 -38.19 -14.15
N ARG A 594 -35.70 -37.66 -14.92
CA ARG A 594 -35.00 -38.36 -16.02
C ARG A 594 -33.48 -38.34 -15.84
N PRO A 595 -32.72 -39.26 -16.47
CA PRO A 595 -31.25 -39.21 -16.47
C PRO A 595 -30.77 -37.89 -17.09
N TRP A 596 -29.78 -37.23 -16.49
CA TRP A 596 -29.32 -35.93 -16.97
C TRP A 596 -28.71 -36.00 -18.37
N GLN A 597 -28.16 -37.15 -18.76
CA GLN A 597 -27.63 -37.40 -20.09
C GLN A 597 -28.71 -37.32 -21.18
N GLU A 598 -29.91 -37.81 -20.89
CA GLU A 598 -31.05 -37.70 -21.81
C GLU A 598 -31.54 -36.27 -21.92
N VAL A 599 -31.66 -35.57 -20.79
CA VAL A 599 -32.08 -34.17 -20.74
C VAL A 599 -31.05 -33.27 -21.47
N LEU A 600 -29.75 -33.55 -21.30
CA LEU A 600 -28.68 -32.85 -22.02
C LEU A 600 -28.80 -33.07 -23.53
N LYS A 601 -29.08 -34.31 -23.94
CA LYS A 601 -29.17 -34.68 -25.36
C LYS A 601 -30.37 -34.03 -26.05
N GLU A 602 -31.49 -33.89 -25.35
CA GLU A 602 -32.65 -33.19 -25.90
C GLU A 602 -32.39 -31.71 -26.12
N MET A 603 -31.59 -31.08 -25.26
CA MET A 603 -31.24 -29.68 -25.41
C MET A 603 -30.12 -29.44 -26.42
N THR A 604 -29.04 -30.21 -26.34
CA THR A 604 -27.77 -29.92 -27.01
C THR A 604 -27.43 -30.88 -28.15
N GLY A 605 -28.17 -31.98 -28.28
CA GLY A 605 -27.91 -33.05 -29.25
C GLY A 605 -26.88 -34.10 -28.78
N THR A 606 -26.23 -33.92 -27.63
CA THR A 606 -25.22 -34.84 -27.08
C THR A 606 -25.56 -35.30 -25.66
N ASP A 607 -25.19 -36.52 -25.29
CA ASP A 607 -25.36 -37.08 -23.94
C ASP A 607 -24.13 -36.92 -23.03
N LYS A 608 -23.12 -36.16 -23.48
CA LYS A 608 -21.86 -35.93 -22.77
C LYS A 608 -21.58 -34.45 -22.53
N MET A 609 -20.89 -34.17 -21.42
CA MET A 609 -20.26 -32.88 -21.19
C MET A 609 -19.15 -32.64 -22.21
N ASP A 610 -19.07 -31.43 -22.74
CA ASP A 610 -18.16 -31.02 -23.81
C ASP A 610 -17.69 -29.58 -23.60
N VAL A 611 -16.36 -29.37 -23.61
CA VAL A 611 -15.74 -28.05 -23.50
C VAL A 611 -15.65 -27.31 -24.84
N GLY A 612 -15.94 -27.98 -25.96
CA GLY A 612 -15.89 -27.39 -27.31
C GLY A 612 -16.60 -26.04 -27.42
N PRO A 613 -17.87 -25.91 -26.96
CA PRO A 613 -18.58 -24.63 -26.99
C PRO A 613 -17.95 -23.52 -26.13
N LEU A 614 -17.31 -23.86 -25.00
CA LEU A 614 -16.56 -22.91 -24.18
C LEU A 614 -15.31 -22.43 -24.92
N LEU A 615 -14.54 -23.35 -25.51
CA LEU A 615 -13.35 -23.02 -26.29
C LEU A 615 -13.70 -22.17 -27.53
N GLU A 616 -14.84 -22.45 -28.18
CA GLU A 616 -15.36 -21.64 -29.29
C GLU A 616 -15.69 -20.21 -28.84
N TYR A 617 -16.36 -20.05 -27.69
CA TYR A 617 -16.70 -18.75 -27.13
C TYR A 617 -15.47 -17.86 -26.93
N PHE A 618 -14.40 -18.43 -26.33
CA PHE A 618 -13.18 -17.72 -25.98
C PHE A 618 -12.08 -17.77 -27.04
N GLN A 619 -12.32 -18.34 -28.22
CA GLN A 619 -11.30 -18.51 -29.25
C GLN A 619 -10.56 -17.20 -29.59
N PRO A 620 -11.24 -16.04 -29.75
CA PRO A 620 -10.56 -14.82 -30.18
C PRO A 620 -9.53 -14.34 -29.14
N ILE A 621 -9.92 -14.29 -27.87
CA ILE A 621 -9.01 -13.87 -26.79
C ILE A 621 -7.93 -14.92 -26.53
N THR A 622 -8.23 -16.20 -26.73
CA THR A 622 -7.23 -17.29 -26.60
C THR A 622 -6.10 -17.10 -27.59
N THR A 623 -6.45 -16.83 -28.85
CA THR A 623 -5.47 -16.60 -29.93
C THR A 623 -4.64 -15.35 -29.64
N TRP A 624 -5.29 -14.26 -29.25
CA TRP A 624 -4.61 -13.01 -28.94
C TRP A 624 -3.66 -13.14 -27.74
N MET A 625 -4.06 -13.82 -26.67
CA MET A 625 -3.21 -14.04 -25.49
C MET A 625 -1.97 -14.89 -25.81
N ASP A 626 -2.10 -15.95 -26.62
CA ASP A 626 -0.96 -16.75 -27.06
C ASP A 626 0.06 -15.89 -27.83
N GLU A 627 -0.42 -15.03 -28.74
CA GLU A 627 0.44 -14.10 -29.47
C GLU A 627 1.15 -13.10 -28.54
N GLN A 628 0.44 -12.52 -27.57
CA GLN A 628 1.05 -11.59 -26.60
C GLN A 628 2.09 -12.29 -25.71
N ASN A 629 1.75 -13.46 -25.19
CA ASN A 629 2.64 -14.23 -24.32
C ASN A 629 3.92 -14.65 -25.07
N ARG A 630 3.80 -15.06 -26.33
CA ARG A 630 4.97 -15.35 -27.19
C ARG A 630 5.80 -14.11 -27.48
N LYS A 631 5.16 -12.97 -27.78
CA LYS A 631 5.85 -11.70 -28.05
C LYS A 631 6.65 -11.22 -26.83
N ASN A 632 6.11 -11.41 -25.64
CA ASN A 632 6.74 -11.02 -24.37
C ASN A 632 7.67 -12.11 -23.80
N ASN A 633 7.83 -13.24 -24.50
CA ASN A 633 8.63 -14.39 -24.08
C ASN A 633 8.24 -14.90 -22.67
N GLU A 634 6.93 -15.00 -22.43
CA GLU A 634 6.39 -15.49 -21.17
C GLU A 634 6.61 -16.99 -20.99
N THR A 635 6.77 -17.40 -19.73
CA THR A 635 6.77 -18.82 -19.35
C THR A 635 5.35 -19.26 -19.05
N LEU A 636 4.75 -20.14 -19.85
CA LEU A 636 3.46 -20.73 -19.49
C LEU A 636 3.62 -21.68 -18.29
N GLY A 637 2.77 -21.54 -17.29
CA GLY A 637 2.88 -22.25 -16.02
C GLY A 637 3.90 -21.63 -15.07
N TRP A 638 4.25 -22.38 -14.02
CA TRP A 638 5.06 -21.92 -12.88
C TRP A 638 6.11 -22.96 -12.51
N PRO A 639 7.17 -23.14 -13.32
CA PRO A 639 8.23 -24.11 -13.03
C PRO A 639 8.94 -23.85 -11.69
N GLU A 640 8.97 -22.60 -11.22
CA GLU A 640 9.48 -22.23 -9.90
C GLU A 640 8.38 -22.33 -8.82
N PHE A 641 7.71 -23.49 -8.75
CA PHE A 641 6.53 -23.71 -7.91
C PHE A 641 6.76 -23.53 -6.40
N SER A 642 8.02 -23.58 -5.94
CA SER A 642 8.40 -23.37 -4.53
C SER A 642 8.62 -21.91 -4.16
N TRP A 643 8.57 -20.99 -5.13
CA TRP A 643 8.75 -19.57 -4.87
C TRP A 643 7.56 -19.00 -4.07
N THR A 644 7.86 -18.15 -3.10
CA THR A 644 6.89 -17.35 -2.33
C THR A 644 7.42 -15.93 -2.18
N PRO A 645 6.55 -14.91 -2.15
CA PRO A 645 6.99 -13.53 -2.01
C PRO A 645 7.56 -13.24 -0.60
N PRO A 646 8.41 -12.22 -0.44
CA PRO A 646 8.88 -11.77 0.86
C PRO A 646 7.78 -11.02 1.64
N ILE A 647 7.90 -11.02 2.96
CA ILE A 647 7.07 -10.16 3.83
C ILE A 647 7.53 -8.71 3.64
N PRO A 648 6.62 -7.73 3.42
CA PRO A 648 6.99 -6.33 3.27
C PRO A 648 7.66 -5.75 4.53
N ASP A 649 8.61 -4.84 4.32
CA ASP A 649 9.30 -4.16 5.42
C ASP A 649 8.32 -3.33 6.25
N GLY A 650 8.43 -3.43 7.58
CA GLY A 650 7.54 -2.73 8.52
C GLY A 650 6.16 -3.35 8.69
N TYR A 651 5.81 -4.44 7.98
CA TYR A 651 4.54 -5.14 8.15
C TYR A 651 4.38 -5.69 9.59
N PRO A 652 3.19 -5.56 10.22
CA PRO A 652 1.93 -5.05 9.69
C PRO A 652 1.68 -3.55 9.92
N GLY A 653 2.70 -2.74 10.25
CA GLY A 653 2.57 -1.28 10.34
C GLY A 653 2.30 -0.61 8.99
N ASP A 654 1.78 0.61 9.04
CA ASP A 654 1.60 1.51 7.88
C ASP A 654 0.63 1.03 6.78
N ILE A 655 -0.22 0.02 7.03
CA ILE A 655 -1.19 -0.47 6.04
C ILE A 655 -2.22 0.58 5.58
N GLU A 656 -2.40 1.65 6.36
CA GLU A 656 -3.32 2.76 6.05
C GLU A 656 -2.70 3.82 5.12
N LYS A 657 -1.37 3.76 4.88
CA LYS A 657 -0.70 4.72 4.01
C LYS A 657 -1.06 4.48 2.54
N ASN A 658 -1.07 5.57 1.78
CA ASN A 658 -1.36 5.57 0.36
C ASN A 658 -0.19 5.01 -0.44
N ALA A 659 -0.39 3.85 -1.06
CA ALA A 659 0.61 3.21 -1.93
C ALA A 659 0.35 3.46 -3.44
N ASN A 660 -0.43 4.49 -3.78
CA ASN A 660 -0.70 4.86 -5.17
C ASN A 660 0.35 5.83 -5.70
N GLU A 661 1.32 5.29 -6.45
CA GLU A 661 2.39 6.06 -7.09
C GLU A 661 1.87 7.18 -8.00
N ARG A 662 0.77 6.99 -8.73
CA ARG A 662 0.22 8.03 -9.60
C ARG A 662 -0.34 9.21 -8.80
N GLN A 663 -1.03 8.92 -7.69
CA GLN A 663 -1.52 9.97 -6.79
C GLN A 663 -0.36 10.71 -6.12
N ALA A 664 0.74 10.02 -5.83
CA ALA A 664 1.95 10.66 -5.33
C ALA A 664 2.57 11.60 -6.38
N GLU A 665 2.64 11.20 -7.65
CA GLU A 665 3.12 12.06 -8.74
C GLU A 665 2.26 13.32 -8.90
N ASP A 666 0.93 13.17 -8.89
CA ASP A 666 0.00 14.30 -8.98
C ASP A 666 0.15 15.24 -7.77
N PHE A 667 0.32 14.68 -6.56
CA PHE A 667 0.60 15.42 -5.33
C PHE A 667 1.91 16.21 -5.42
N LEU A 668 3.00 15.58 -5.88
CA LEU A 668 4.31 16.22 -6.05
C LEU A 668 4.28 17.33 -7.11
N SER A 669 3.50 17.17 -8.18
CA SER A 669 3.30 18.21 -9.19
C SER A 669 2.63 19.46 -8.61
N SER A 670 1.59 19.27 -7.79
CA SER A 670 0.90 20.34 -7.07
C SER A 670 1.82 21.04 -6.06
N TYR A 671 2.60 20.26 -5.30
CA TYR A 671 3.62 20.80 -4.39
C TYR A 671 4.62 21.69 -5.16
N ASN A 672 5.18 21.19 -6.26
CA ASN A 672 6.24 21.90 -6.98
C ASN A 672 5.79 23.27 -7.50
N THR A 673 4.56 23.35 -8.04
CA THR A 673 4.00 24.60 -8.56
C THR A 673 3.83 25.65 -7.47
N THR A 674 3.31 25.26 -6.31
CA THR A 674 3.07 26.18 -5.19
C THR A 674 4.34 26.51 -4.41
N ALA A 675 5.30 25.58 -4.37
CA ALA A 675 6.59 25.78 -3.72
C ALA A 675 7.40 26.89 -4.39
N GLU A 676 7.44 26.97 -5.74
CA GLU A 676 8.16 28.03 -6.45
C GLU A 676 7.72 29.44 -6.02
N GLU A 677 6.41 29.66 -5.83
CA GLU A 677 5.85 30.94 -5.42
C GLU A 677 6.23 31.31 -3.98
N VAL A 678 6.05 30.37 -3.05
CA VAL A 678 6.23 30.62 -1.61
C VAL A 678 7.72 30.74 -1.27
N TRP A 679 8.58 29.91 -1.87
CA TRP A 679 10.02 29.98 -1.71
C TRP A 679 10.58 31.27 -2.33
N ASN A 680 10.12 31.68 -3.53
CA ASN A 680 10.50 32.96 -4.12
C ASN A 680 10.16 34.15 -3.21
N ALA A 681 8.93 34.19 -2.67
CA ALA A 681 8.49 35.27 -1.78
C ALA A 681 9.32 35.37 -0.49
N TYR A 682 9.69 34.22 0.09
CA TYR A 682 10.60 34.19 1.23
C TYR A 682 12.01 34.64 0.85
N THR A 683 12.56 34.14 -0.25
CA THR A 683 13.91 34.50 -0.70
C THR A 683 14.04 36.00 -0.99
N GLU A 684 13.05 36.62 -1.62
CA GLU A 684 13.04 38.09 -1.82
C GLU A 684 13.02 38.87 -0.50
N ALA A 685 12.21 38.44 0.47
CA ALA A 685 12.15 39.10 1.78
C ALA A 685 13.46 38.92 2.57
N SER A 686 14.05 37.72 2.51
CA SER A 686 15.36 37.41 3.11
C SER A 686 16.47 38.23 2.47
N TRP A 687 16.47 38.36 1.14
CA TRP A 687 17.39 39.20 0.39
C TRP A 687 17.29 40.67 0.80
N ALA A 688 16.07 41.21 0.91
CA ALA A 688 15.82 42.59 1.31
C ALA A 688 16.35 42.89 2.72
N TYR A 689 16.22 41.94 3.66
CA TYR A 689 16.81 42.07 4.99
C TYR A 689 18.33 41.99 4.97
N ASN A 690 18.90 41.01 4.26
CA ASN A 690 20.35 40.80 4.16
C ASN A 690 21.11 41.95 3.50
N THR A 691 20.45 42.67 2.58
CA THR A 691 21.00 43.82 1.86
C THR A 691 20.52 45.17 2.40
N ASN A 692 19.69 45.19 3.45
CA ASN A 692 19.26 46.39 4.15
C ASN A 692 18.70 46.03 5.55
N ILE A 693 19.58 46.01 6.55
CA ILE A 693 19.26 45.52 7.90
C ILE A 693 18.39 46.56 8.64
N THR A 694 17.08 46.33 8.66
CA THR A 694 16.10 47.16 9.38
C THR A 694 15.06 46.30 10.09
N ASP A 695 14.46 46.83 11.16
CA ASP A 695 13.38 46.13 11.88
C ASP A 695 12.17 45.84 10.98
N TYR A 696 11.89 46.74 10.03
CA TYR A 696 10.84 46.55 9.03
C TYR A 696 11.12 45.36 8.12
N ASN A 697 12.31 45.30 7.49
CA ASN A 697 12.66 44.18 6.61
C ASN A 697 12.75 42.86 7.39
N ASN A 698 13.22 42.90 8.64
CA ASN A 698 13.23 41.73 9.51
C ASN A 698 11.81 41.17 9.71
N LYS A 699 10.86 42.05 10.06
CA LYS A 699 9.46 41.67 10.25
C LYS A 699 8.85 41.08 8.97
N VAL A 700 9.12 41.65 7.80
CA VAL A 700 8.63 41.13 6.51
C VAL A 700 9.24 39.77 6.20
N MET A 701 10.56 39.59 6.41
CA MET A 701 11.22 38.29 6.25
C MET A 701 10.59 37.23 7.18
N LEU A 702 10.39 37.55 8.46
CA LEU A 702 9.80 36.62 9.43
C LEU A 702 8.36 36.21 9.04
N GLU A 703 7.56 37.15 8.52
CA GLU A 703 6.22 36.87 8.01
C GLU A 703 6.26 35.90 6.81
N LYS A 704 7.13 36.15 5.82
CA LYS A 704 7.27 35.26 4.66
C LYS A 704 7.89 33.91 5.01
N ASN A 705 8.79 33.87 5.99
CA ASN A 705 9.32 32.61 6.50
C ASN A 705 8.23 31.74 7.12
N LEU A 706 7.30 32.35 7.87
CA LEU A 706 6.16 31.63 8.45
C LEU A 706 5.21 31.09 7.38
N ALA A 707 4.95 31.84 6.31
CA ALA A 707 4.16 31.36 5.18
C ALA A 707 4.81 30.13 4.51
N MET A 708 6.13 30.17 4.28
CA MET A 708 6.91 29.05 3.75
C MET A 708 6.93 27.84 4.69
N ALA A 709 7.04 28.07 5.99
CA ALA A 709 6.96 27.01 6.99
C ALA A 709 5.59 26.33 7.00
N ASN A 710 4.49 27.10 6.94
CA ASN A 710 3.14 26.54 6.88
C ASN A 710 2.91 25.71 5.61
N HIS A 711 3.44 26.16 4.47
CA HIS A 711 3.44 25.39 3.22
C HIS A 711 4.21 24.07 3.37
N THR A 712 5.43 24.13 3.90
CA THR A 712 6.29 22.96 4.18
C THR A 712 5.60 21.98 5.12
N LEU A 713 4.98 22.47 6.20
CA LEU A 713 4.23 21.66 7.16
C LEU A 713 3.02 20.97 6.51
N HIS A 714 2.26 21.69 5.68
CA HIS A 714 1.08 21.16 5.01
C HIS A 714 1.44 20.01 4.07
N TYR A 715 2.36 20.26 3.14
CA TYR A 715 2.76 19.28 2.14
C TYR A 715 3.59 18.15 2.74
N GLY A 716 4.51 18.41 3.67
CA GLY A 716 5.29 17.34 4.28
C GLY A 716 4.48 16.40 5.17
N LYS A 717 3.42 16.88 5.84
CA LYS A 717 2.46 15.99 6.53
C LYS A 717 1.70 15.10 5.55
N GLN A 718 1.32 15.63 4.39
CA GLN A 718 0.68 14.82 3.35
C GLN A 718 1.65 13.80 2.74
N ALA A 719 2.91 14.18 2.52
CA ALA A 719 3.96 13.29 2.03
C ALA A 719 4.16 12.07 2.94
N ARG A 720 4.10 12.25 4.27
CA ARG A 720 4.18 11.16 5.28
C ARG A 720 3.05 10.13 5.20
N ASN A 721 1.94 10.47 4.53
CA ASN A 721 0.82 9.55 4.35
C ASN A 721 1.00 8.62 3.15
N PHE A 722 2.05 8.80 2.34
CA PHE A 722 2.37 7.87 1.26
C PHE A 722 3.30 6.75 1.76
N ASP A 723 3.01 5.52 1.36
CA ASP A 723 3.96 4.41 1.44
C ASP A 723 4.64 4.26 0.08
N TYR A 724 5.79 4.92 -0.06
CA TYR A 724 6.59 4.90 -1.28
C TYR A 724 7.61 3.76 -1.31
N SER A 725 7.60 2.83 -0.35
CA SER A 725 8.61 1.76 -0.29
C SER A 725 8.59 0.83 -1.50
N ASP A 726 7.44 0.71 -2.16
CA ASP A 726 7.21 -0.19 -3.29
C ASP A 726 6.96 0.53 -4.63
N PHE A 727 7.18 1.85 -4.68
CA PHE A 727 7.05 2.67 -5.90
C PHE A 727 8.14 2.29 -6.92
N GLN A 728 7.84 2.36 -8.22
CA GLN A 728 8.82 2.03 -9.26
C GLN A 728 9.72 3.21 -9.61
N ASN A 729 9.19 4.43 -9.51
CA ASN A 729 9.87 5.69 -9.77
C ASN A 729 10.71 6.10 -8.56
N THR A 730 12.02 5.86 -8.67
CA THR A 730 13.01 6.22 -7.64
C THR A 730 13.08 7.73 -7.38
N GLU A 731 12.72 8.56 -8.36
CA GLU A 731 12.62 10.01 -8.21
C GLU A 731 11.47 10.39 -7.27
N THR A 732 10.28 9.83 -7.51
CA THR A 732 9.08 10.01 -6.66
C THR A 732 9.37 9.59 -5.22
N GLN A 733 10.01 8.43 -5.03
CA GLN A 733 10.43 7.97 -3.71
C GLN A 733 11.35 8.99 -3.02
N ARG A 734 12.36 9.49 -3.74
CA ARG A 734 13.33 10.44 -3.20
C ARG A 734 12.69 11.79 -2.86
N LEU A 735 11.80 12.29 -3.71
CA LEU A 735 11.03 13.52 -3.48
C LEU A 735 10.14 13.39 -2.24
N LEU A 736 9.36 12.31 -2.12
CA LEU A 736 8.51 12.08 -0.95
C LEU A 736 9.33 11.92 0.33
N ARG A 737 10.47 11.23 0.27
CA ARG A 737 11.38 11.10 1.42
C ARG A 737 11.88 12.45 1.89
N LYS A 738 12.39 13.30 0.98
CA LYS A 738 12.87 14.64 1.31
C LYS A 738 11.74 15.53 1.83
N LEU A 739 10.57 15.51 1.18
CA LEU A 739 9.41 16.32 1.56
C LEU A 739 8.79 15.89 2.91
N SER A 740 8.95 14.62 3.29
CA SER A 740 8.48 14.10 4.57
C SER A 740 9.30 14.62 5.76
N ASP A 741 10.53 15.08 5.54
CA ASP A 741 11.29 15.81 6.55
C ASP A 741 10.92 17.30 6.48
N ILE A 742 10.20 17.80 7.49
CA ILE A 742 9.65 19.16 7.49
C ILE A 742 10.53 20.14 8.27
N ASP A 743 11.73 19.71 8.70
CA ASP A 743 12.70 20.54 9.42
C ASP A 743 12.03 21.29 10.61
N LYS A 744 12.41 22.54 10.84
CA LYS A 744 11.87 23.44 11.87
C LYS A 744 10.37 23.73 11.73
N ALA A 745 9.72 23.39 10.62
CA ALA A 745 8.27 23.51 10.51
C ALA A 745 7.53 22.48 11.38
N ALA A 746 8.23 21.48 11.93
CA ALA A 746 7.67 20.59 12.94
C ALA A 746 7.39 21.29 14.29
N LEU A 747 8.04 22.42 14.59
CA LEU A 747 7.81 23.17 15.82
C LEU A 747 6.40 23.79 15.84
N SER A 748 5.90 24.10 17.04
CA SER A 748 4.70 24.95 17.15
C SER A 748 4.97 26.34 16.56
N GLU A 749 3.93 27.04 16.11
CA GLU A 749 4.09 28.37 15.49
C GLU A 749 4.87 29.34 16.41
N ASP A 750 4.56 29.38 17.71
CA ASP A 750 5.26 30.23 18.68
C ASP A 750 6.73 29.84 18.84
N GLU A 751 7.03 28.54 18.89
CA GLU A 751 8.40 28.05 18.99
C GLU A 751 9.20 28.29 17.71
N GLN A 752 8.56 28.18 16.55
CA GLN A 752 9.17 28.47 15.26
C GLN A 752 9.46 29.96 15.11
N ARG A 753 8.51 30.82 15.50
CA ARG A 753 8.71 32.27 15.54
C ARG A 753 9.89 32.62 16.43
N ARG A 754 9.91 32.06 17.66
CA ARG A 754 11.02 32.27 18.60
C ARG A 754 12.35 31.75 18.05
N TYR A 755 12.38 30.59 17.40
CA TYR A 755 13.57 30.05 16.75
C TYR A 755 14.14 31.03 15.71
N ASN A 756 13.29 31.53 14.82
CA ASN A 756 13.70 32.46 13.77
C ASN A 756 14.13 33.83 14.32
N GLU A 757 13.43 34.33 15.35
CA GLU A 757 13.82 35.56 16.07
C GLU A 757 15.22 35.41 16.68
N ILE A 758 15.49 34.31 17.38
CA ILE A 758 16.80 34.05 18.01
C ILE A 758 17.93 34.03 16.98
N VAL A 759 17.73 33.37 15.83
CA VAL A 759 18.74 33.34 14.75
C VAL A 759 18.97 34.75 14.21
N SER A 760 17.91 35.51 13.94
CA SER A 760 18.00 36.91 13.49
C SER A 760 18.69 37.83 14.52
N GLU A 761 18.39 37.66 15.81
CA GLU A 761 19.03 38.40 16.91
C GLU A 761 20.53 38.12 16.95
N MET A 762 20.93 36.83 16.87
CA MET A 762 22.33 36.43 16.84
C MET A 762 23.06 36.98 15.60
N GLU A 763 22.47 36.90 14.41
CA GLU A 763 23.03 37.50 13.18
C GLU A 763 23.17 39.02 13.28
N THR A 764 22.19 39.69 13.89
CA THR A 764 22.20 41.15 14.08
C THR A 764 23.30 41.57 15.05
N ILE A 765 23.44 40.88 16.19
CA ILE A 765 24.52 41.12 17.16
C ILE A 765 25.88 40.99 16.44
N TYR A 766 26.05 39.97 15.60
CA TYR A 766 27.29 39.75 14.87
C TYR A 766 27.57 40.91 13.90
N SER A 767 26.58 41.25 13.08
CA SER A 767 26.72 42.21 11.97
C SER A 767 26.91 43.65 12.45
N LYS A 768 26.33 44.01 13.60
CA LYS A 768 26.42 45.36 14.18
C LYS A 768 27.57 45.55 15.18
N ALA A 769 28.28 44.48 15.56
CA ALA A 769 29.36 44.56 16.55
C ALA A 769 30.50 45.49 16.10
N LYS A 770 31.01 46.28 17.06
CA LYS A 770 32.15 47.20 16.86
C LYS A 770 33.09 47.13 18.07
N VAL A 771 34.39 47.28 17.81
CA VAL A 771 35.43 47.30 18.84
C VAL A 771 35.97 48.71 18.99
N CYS A 772 35.83 49.30 20.18
CA CYS A 772 36.19 50.70 20.41
C CYS A 772 37.52 50.86 21.15
N LYS A 773 38.37 51.77 20.65
CA LYS A 773 39.63 52.23 21.27
C LYS A 773 39.53 53.74 21.50
N GLY A 774 39.12 54.15 22.71
CA GLY A 774 38.69 55.53 22.97
C GLY A 774 37.42 55.86 22.17
N ASP A 775 37.42 56.99 21.46
CA ASP A 775 36.27 57.44 20.65
C ASP A 775 36.17 56.76 19.27
N LYS A 776 37.19 56.01 18.85
CA LYS A 776 37.20 55.31 17.56
C LYS A 776 36.66 53.88 17.70
N CYS A 777 35.52 53.60 17.07
CA CYS A 777 34.91 52.27 17.01
C CYS A 777 35.10 51.63 15.63
N MET A 778 35.67 50.43 15.61
CA MET A 778 36.03 49.69 14.40
C MET A 778 35.06 48.51 14.18
N PRO A 779 34.31 48.45 13.06
CA PRO A 779 33.58 47.25 12.66
C PRO A 779 34.55 46.12 12.23
N LEU A 780 34.01 44.92 12.01
CA LEU A 780 34.80 43.80 11.49
C LEU A 780 35.43 44.15 10.13
N ASP A 781 34.58 44.50 9.15
CA ASP A 781 34.99 44.82 7.79
C ASP A 781 34.73 46.30 7.44
N PRO A 782 35.73 47.04 6.92
CA PRO A 782 37.10 46.56 6.66
C PRO A 782 38.06 46.67 7.86
N ASP A 783 37.74 47.48 8.89
CA ASP A 783 38.74 47.98 9.85
C ASP A 783 39.51 46.90 10.62
N LEU A 784 38.82 45.98 11.34
CA LEU A 784 39.50 44.96 12.14
C LEU A 784 40.17 43.91 11.26
N THR A 785 39.54 43.54 10.14
CA THR A 785 40.10 42.62 9.15
C THR A 785 41.40 43.18 8.57
N GLU A 786 41.42 44.46 8.18
CA GLU A 786 42.61 45.15 7.68
C GLU A 786 43.70 45.26 8.76
N LEU A 787 43.32 45.58 10.00
CA LEU A 787 44.24 45.65 11.14
C LEU A 787 44.94 44.30 11.36
N LEU A 788 44.19 43.19 11.41
CA LEU A 788 44.74 41.85 11.56
C LEU A 788 45.61 41.45 10.36
N ALA A 789 45.22 41.83 9.14
CA ALA A 789 45.97 41.49 7.94
C ALA A 789 47.33 42.22 7.88
N LYS A 790 47.37 43.51 8.25
CA LYS A 790 48.55 44.37 8.05
C LYS A 790 49.43 44.55 9.30
N SER A 791 48.86 44.53 10.50
CA SER A 791 49.63 44.75 11.73
C SER A 791 50.50 43.53 12.06
N ARG A 792 51.66 43.79 12.67
CA ARG A 792 52.56 42.78 13.24
C ARG A 792 52.91 43.12 14.69
N ASP A 793 52.15 44.03 15.30
CA ASP A 793 52.27 44.37 16.71
C ASP A 793 51.44 43.40 17.55
N TYR A 794 52.07 42.76 18.54
CA TYR A 794 51.43 41.73 19.35
C TYR A 794 50.20 42.27 20.11
N ASP A 795 50.31 43.47 20.69
CA ASP A 795 49.28 44.01 21.58
C ASP A 795 48.11 44.61 20.79
N GLU A 796 48.35 45.18 19.61
CA GLU A 796 47.29 45.60 18.68
C GLU A 796 46.48 44.42 18.16
N LEU A 797 47.15 43.34 17.72
CA LEU A 797 46.50 42.12 17.27
C LEU A 797 45.67 41.50 18.40
N LEU A 798 46.19 41.54 19.63
CA LEU A 798 45.51 41.01 20.80
C LEU A 798 44.25 41.84 21.13
N PHE A 799 44.37 43.16 21.06
CA PHE A 799 43.25 44.09 21.27
C PHE A 799 42.11 43.81 20.28
N ALA A 800 42.42 43.70 18.98
CA ALA A 800 41.43 43.42 17.95
C ALA A 800 40.77 42.05 18.15
N TRP A 801 41.57 41.01 18.38
CA TRP A 801 41.11 39.64 18.54
C TRP A 801 40.19 39.45 19.75
N LYS A 802 40.58 40.01 20.90
CA LYS A 802 39.80 39.92 22.15
C LYS A 802 38.57 40.81 22.07
N GLY A 803 38.74 42.04 21.62
CA GLY A 803 37.66 43.01 21.49
C GLY A 803 36.52 42.48 20.61
N TRP A 804 36.84 41.84 19.49
CA TRP A 804 35.82 41.28 18.61
C TRP A 804 34.99 40.19 19.28
N ARG A 805 35.63 39.25 19.99
CA ARG A 805 34.94 38.17 20.70
C ARG A 805 34.08 38.68 21.85
N ASP A 806 34.57 39.68 22.58
CA ASP A 806 33.83 40.31 23.67
C ASP A 806 32.62 41.13 23.14
N ALA A 807 32.76 41.78 21.97
CA ALA A 807 31.70 42.57 21.35
C ALA A 807 30.66 41.72 20.60
N SER A 808 31.01 40.53 20.14
CA SER A 808 30.12 39.63 19.39
C SER A 808 29.71 38.41 20.22
N GLY A 809 30.54 37.37 20.24
CA GLY A 809 30.26 36.06 20.81
C GLY A 809 29.68 36.10 22.22
N LYS A 810 30.28 36.87 23.14
CA LYS A 810 29.83 36.98 24.53
C LYS A 810 28.33 37.29 24.68
N GLN A 811 27.77 38.11 23.79
CA GLN A 811 26.35 38.53 23.86
C GLN A 811 25.37 37.44 23.38
N MET A 812 25.84 36.45 22.63
CA MET A 812 24.99 35.45 21.98
C MET A 812 24.86 34.14 22.76
N ARG A 813 25.59 33.97 23.86
CA ARG A 813 25.68 32.68 24.56
C ARG A 813 24.32 32.10 24.95
N ASP A 814 23.46 32.91 25.55
CA ASP A 814 22.15 32.44 26.02
C ASP A 814 21.16 32.23 24.87
N HIS A 815 21.21 33.09 23.85
CA HIS A 815 20.49 32.91 22.58
C HIS A 815 20.85 31.55 21.94
N TYR A 816 22.14 31.21 21.88
CA TYR A 816 22.60 29.96 21.30
C TYR A 816 22.12 28.71 22.06
N LYS A 817 22.05 28.76 23.40
CA LYS A 817 21.49 27.66 24.19
C LYS A 817 20.02 27.41 23.87
N GLU A 818 19.24 28.48 23.74
CA GLU A 818 17.82 28.38 23.40
C GLU A 818 17.64 27.85 21.96
N TYR A 819 18.47 28.32 21.03
CA TYR A 819 18.55 27.80 19.65
C TYR A 819 18.86 26.29 19.64
N VAL A 820 19.84 25.79 20.39
CA VAL A 820 20.18 24.36 20.47
C VAL A 820 18.98 23.55 20.97
N ARG A 821 18.28 24.04 22.01
CA ARG A 821 17.08 23.38 22.54
C ARG A 821 15.98 23.26 21.49
N LEU A 822 15.68 24.34 20.78
CA LEU A 822 14.63 24.37 19.75
C LEU A 822 15.02 23.56 18.51
N GLY A 823 16.28 23.63 18.07
CA GLY A 823 16.81 22.84 16.96
C GLY A 823 16.72 21.33 17.22
N ASN A 824 17.13 20.87 18.40
CA ASN A 824 16.99 19.46 18.79
C ASN A 824 15.51 19.03 18.90
N LYS A 825 14.64 19.91 19.41
CA LYS A 825 13.20 19.64 19.42
C LYS A 825 12.66 19.48 17.99
N ALA A 826 13.06 20.33 17.04
CA ALA A 826 12.67 20.18 15.64
C ALA A 826 13.16 18.86 15.03
N ALA A 827 14.44 18.52 15.24
CA ALA A 827 15.03 17.29 14.72
C ALA A 827 14.31 16.02 15.24
N THR A 828 14.04 15.97 16.56
CA THR A 828 13.31 14.85 17.18
C THR A 828 11.88 14.69 16.67
N LEU A 829 11.17 15.79 16.40
CA LEU A 829 9.83 15.75 15.79
C LEU A 829 9.84 15.23 14.34
N ASN A 830 11.02 15.22 13.69
CA ASN A 830 11.25 14.65 12.36
C ASN A 830 11.87 13.25 12.40
N GLY A 831 12.02 12.64 13.58
CA GLY A 831 12.55 11.28 13.72
C GLY A 831 14.08 11.18 13.77
N HIS A 832 14.79 12.32 13.83
CA HIS A 832 16.24 12.35 14.05
C HIS A 832 16.57 12.36 15.55
N ALA A 833 17.74 11.84 15.93
CA ALA A 833 18.16 11.83 17.33
C ALA A 833 18.40 13.25 17.89
N ASP A 834 18.99 14.13 17.08
CA ASP A 834 19.36 15.51 17.41
C ASP A 834 19.58 16.33 16.12
N ASN A 835 19.77 17.63 16.24
CA ASN A 835 19.95 18.52 15.08
C ASN A 835 21.25 18.23 14.30
N GLY A 836 22.28 17.68 14.96
CA GLY A 836 23.49 17.21 14.30
C GLY A 836 23.22 15.98 13.44
N ALA A 837 22.41 15.03 13.91
CA ALA A 837 21.99 13.87 13.12
C ALA A 837 21.21 14.28 11.87
N TYR A 838 20.30 15.27 12.01
CA TYR A 838 19.60 15.87 10.87
C TYR A 838 20.59 16.45 9.83
N TRP A 839 21.56 17.26 10.24
CA TRP A 839 22.56 17.82 9.31
C TRP A 839 23.41 16.76 8.60
N ARG A 840 23.82 15.71 9.32
CA ARG A 840 24.60 14.62 8.72
C ARG A 840 23.77 13.80 7.73
N SER A 841 22.44 13.75 7.89
CA SER A 841 21.55 13.01 6.98
C SER A 841 21.58 13.53 5.54
N TRP A 842 21.94 14.80 5.32
CA TRP A 842 22.06 15.41 3.98
C TRP A 842 23.17 14.80 3.13
N TYR A 843 24.12 14.12 3.75
CA TYR A 843 25.19 13.39 3.07
C TYR A 843 24.79 11.95 2.69
N GLU A 844 23.60 11.51 3.10
CA GLU A 844 23.04 10.19 2.82
C GLU A 844 23.99 9.03 3.19
N THR A 845 24.84 9.24 4.21
CA THR A 845 25.78 8.24 4.74
C THR A 845 25.74 8.16 6.27
N PRO A 846 25.65 6.95 6.87
CA PRO A 846 25.67 6.80 8.32
C PRO A 846 27.07 7.02 8.94
N THR A 847 28.14 7.05 8.14
CA THR A 847 29.54 7.06 8.61
C THR A 847 30.25 8.41 8.49
N LEU A 848 29.52 9.49 8.22
CA LEU A 848 30.13 10.80 7.92
C LEU A 848 31.16 11.27 8.96
N GLU A 849 30.87 11.16 10.26
CA GLU A 849 31.80 11.61 11.33
C GLU A 849 33.12 10.82 11.29
N SER A 850 33.07 9.50 11.06
CA SER A 850 34.29 8.68 10.95
C SER A 850 35.02 8.90 9.62
N ASP A 851 34.29 9.12 8.54
CA ASP A 851 34.87 9.32 7.21
C ASP A 851 35.69 10.62 7.16
N VAL A 852 35.17 11.71 7.74
CA VAL A 852 35.88 13.01 7.80
C VAL A 852 37.07 12.94 8.76
N GLU A 853 36.97 12.28 9.92
CA GLU A 853 38.12 12.08 10.82
C GLU A 853 39.24 11.30 10.12
N MET A 854 38.90 10.27 9.34
CA MET A 854 39.88 9.50 8.56
C MET A 854 40.58 10.38 7.51
N LEU A 855 39.84 11.21 6.77
CA LEU A 855 40.42 12.14 5.79
C LEU A 855 41.35 13.15 6.47
N TYR A 856 40.95 13.70 7.62
CA TYR A 856 41.82 14.60 8.38
C TYR A 856 43.11 13.92 8.82
N ASN A 857 43.05 12.67 9.30
CA ASN A 857 44.24 11.93 9.72
C ASN A 857 45.22 11.66 8.57
N GLN A 858 44.72 11.48 7.34
CA GLN A 858 45.57 11.37 6.14
C GLN A 858 46.31 12.68 5.84
N LEU A 859 45.65 13.83 6.05
CA LEU A 859 46.22 15.15 5.83
C LEU A 859 47.16 15.60 6.96
N GLN A 860 46.92 15.11 8.18
CA GLN A 860 47.56 15.59 9.41
C GLN A 860 49.09 15.74 9.31
N PRO A 861 49.86 14.81 8.71
CA PRO A 861 51.31 14.98 8.59
C PRO A 861 51.72 16.27 7.87
N LEU A 862 51.06 16.61 6.76
CA LEU A 862 51.33 17.84 6.00
C LEU A 862 50.97 19.09 6.82
N TYR A 863 49.82 19.07 7.51
CA TYR A 863 49.41 20.16 8.37
C TYR A 863 50.41 20.41 9.51
N LEU A 864 50.95 19.35 10.12
CA LEU A 864 51.93 19.46 11.20
C LEU A 864 53.26 20.08 10.74
N GLU A 865 53.71 19.77 9.52
CA GLU A 865 54.89 20.41 8.92
C GLU A 865 54.66 21.90 8.68
N LEU A 866 53.50 22.26 8.09
CA LEU A 866 53.10 23.65 7.89
C LEU A 866 53.02 24.41 9.23
N HIS A 867 52.36 23.82 10.23
CA HIS A 867 52.24 24.38 11.58
C HIS A 867 53.62 24.61 12.23
N ALA A 868 54.52 23.63 12.14
CA ALA A 868 55.86 23.74 12.70
C ALA A 868 56.68 24.85 12.03
N TYR A 869 56.57 24.99 10.70
CA TYR A 869 57.20 26.05 9.93
C TYR A 869 56.68 27.44 10.34
N VAL A 870 55.36 27.61 10.38
CA VAL A 870 54.72 28.87 10.79
C VAL A 870 55.07 29.24 12.23
N ARG A 871 55.01 28.27 13.16
CA ARG A 871 55.41 28.48 14.56
C ARG A 871 56.86 28.97 14.67
N ARG A 872 57.77 28.41 13.88
CA ARG A 872 59.18 28.84 13.85
C ARG A 872 59.33 30.26 13.34
N ALA A 873 58.61 30.64 12.29
CA ALA A 873 58.63 32.00 11.75
C ALA A 873 58.09 33.02 12.76
N LEU A 874 56.95 32.72 13.40
CA LEU A 874 56.38 33.55 14.46
C LEU A 874 57.33 33.67 15.66
N TYR A 875 58.04 32.59 16.03
CA TYR A 875 59.06 32.64 17.07
C TYR A 875 60.19 33.61 16.73
N LYS A 876 60.67 33.61 15.47
CA LYS A 876 61.70 34.57 15.02
C LYS A 876 61.20 36.02 15.13
N LYS A 877 59.91 36.27 14.89
CA LYS A 877 59.31 37.61 14.94
C LYS A 877 59.04 38.09 16.36
N TYR A 878 58.45 37.26 17.23
CA TYR A 878 57.90 37.67 18.53
C TYR A 878 58.71 37.18 19.75
N GLY A 879 59.67 36.28 19.56
CA GLY A 879 60.55 35.78 20.62
C GLY A 879 59.94 34.72 21.54
N ASP A 880 60.77 34.23 22.47
CA ASP A 880 60.48 33.12 23.39
C ASP A 880 59.45 33.44 24.47
N LYS A 881 59.33 34.71 24.87
CA LYS A 881 58.30 35.16 25.82
C LYS A 881 56.88 35.07 25.27
N LYS A 882 56.72 35.09 23.95
CA LYS A 882 55.42 35.12 23.27
C LYS A 882 55.11 33.82 22.53
N ILE A 883 56.13 33.09 22.05
CA ILE A 883 55.97 31.84 21.30
C ILE A 883 56.80 30.73 21.94
N ASN A 884 56.15 29.60 22.23
CA ASN A 884 56.83 28.38 22.65
C ASN A 884 57.01 27.44 21.45
N LEU A 885 58.27 27.10 21.11
CA LEU A 885 58.60 26.23 19.99
C LEU A 885 58.06 24.79 20.09
N LYS A 886 57.68 24.35 21.29
CA LYS A 886 57.05 23.06 21.55
C LYS A 886 55.55 23.18 21.87
N GLY A 887 55.03 24.40 21.93
CA GLY A 887 53.65 24.69 22.34
C GLY A 887 52.74 25.06 21.16
N PRO A 888 51.46 25.37 21.45
CA PRO A 888 50.51 25.87 20.46
C PRO A 888 50.83 27.30 20.00
N ILE A 889 50.25 27.72 18.87
CA ILE A 889 50.36 29.09 18.35
C ILE A 889 49.20 29.95 18.89
N PRO A 890 49.46 31.15 19.43
CA PRO A 890 48.41 32.09 19.82
C PRO A 890 47.58 32.56 18.60
N ALA A 891 46.27 32.40 18.66
CA ALA A 891 45.35 32.59 17.53
C ALA A 891 45.45 33.97 16.83
N HIS A 892 45.59 35.05 17.61
CA HIS A 892 45.63 36.43 17.11
C HIS A 892 46.81 36.77 16.19
N LEU A 893 47.82 35.90 16.07
CA LEU A 893 49.05 36.20 15.31
C LEU A 893 49.00 35.74 13.85
N LEU A 894 47.91 35.11 13.43
CA LEU A 894 47.81 34.42 12.13
C LEU A 894 47.13 35.26 11.04
N GLY A 895 47.05 36.58 11.23
CA GLY A 895 46.59 37.52 10.20
C GLY A 895 45.09 37.48 9.88
N ASN A 896 44.31 36.65 10.58
CA ASN A 896 42.88 36.45 10.37
C ASN A 896 42.14 36.39 11.71
N MET A 897 40.94 36.99 11.80
CA MET A 897 40.15 37.11 13.05
C MET A 897 39.86 35.76 13.74
N TRP A 898 39.71 34.70 12.95
CA TRP A 898 39.39 33.35 13.43
C TRP A 898 40.60 32.41 13.38
N ALA A 899 41.69 32.83 12.72
CA ALA A 899 42.84 32.01 12.36
C ALA A 899 42.47 30.81 11.46
N GLN A 900 41.48 31.00 10.58
CA GLN A 900 41.06 29.98 9.61
C GLN A 900 41.92 29.95 8.34
N SER A 901 42.52 31.09 7.98
CA SER A 901 43.47 31.24 6.88
C SER A 901 44.68 32.02 7.41
N TRP A 902 45.88 31.64 6.97
CA TRP A 902 47.16 32.20 7.41
C TRP A 902 47.86 32.98 6.30
N SER A 903 47.19 33.20 5.16
CA SER A 903 47.74 33.89 3.98
C SER A 903 48.19 35.32 4.27
N ASN A 904 47.50 36.01 5.17
CA ASN A 904 47.80 37.40 5.53
C ASN A 904 49.15 37.61 6.24
N ILE A 905 49.83 36.53 6.67
CA ILE A 905 51.20 36.60 7.23
C ILE A 905 52.24 35.99 6.28
N TYR A 906 51.91 35.86 4.99
CA TYR A 906 52.80 35.28 3.98
C TYR A 906 54.16 35.96 3.91
N ASP A 907 54.23 37.28 4.13
CA ASP A 907 55.46 38.07 4.22
C ASP A 907 56.47 37.52 5.24
N LEU A 908 56.00 36.88 6.32
CA LEU A 908 56.85 36.24 7.33
C LEU A 908 57.29 34.81 6.95
N LEU A 909 56.64 34.23 5.93
CA LEU A 909 56.64 32.80 5.65
C LEU A 909 57.25 32.45 4.29
N VAL A 910 57.46 33.43 3.40
CA VAL A 910 57.99 33.23 2.05
C VAL A 910 59.28 32.38 2.09
N PRO A 911 59.25 31.15 1.55
CA PRO A 911 60.42 30.26 1.56
C PRO A 911 61.59 30.81 0.74
N TYR A 912 61.30 31.38 -0.44
CA TYR A 912 62.30 31.95 -1.36
C TYR A 912 61.97 33.42 -1.67
N PRO A 913 62.40 34.38 -0.83
CA PRO A 913 62.03 35.80 -0.99
C PRO A 913 62.51 36.46 -2.29
N ASN A 914 63.50 35.88 -2.97
CA ASN A 914 64.07 36.40 -4.21
C ASN A 914 63.39 35.84 -5.47
N ALA A 915 62.53 34.81 -5.34
CA ALA A 915 61.76 34.24 -6.44
C ALA A 915 60.45 35.03 -6.66
N ALA A 916 59.87 34.94 -7.85
CA ALA A 916 58.62 35.66 -8.17
C ALA A 916 57.48 35.27 -7.20
N GLN A 917 56.69 36.27 -6.81
CA GLN A 917 55.48 36.08 -5.99
C GLN A 917 54.24 36.22 -6.86
N VAL A 918 53.21 35.44 -6.54
CA VAL A 918 51.92 35.45 -7.25
C VAL A 918 50.97 36.37 -6.48
N ASP A 919 50.94 37.66 -6.84
CA ASP A 919 49.98 38.63 -6.33
C ASP A 919 49.47 39.52 -7.47
N ALA A 920 48.19 39.38 -7.80
CA ALA A 920 47.53 40.15 -8.85
C ALA A 920 47.09 41.55 -8.38
N THR A 921 47.06 41.81 -7.06
CA THR A 921 46.50 43.03 -6.47
C THR A 921 47.15 44.31 -7.00
N PRO A 922 48.50 44.44 -7.07
CA PRO A 922 49.14 45.63 -7.60
C PRO A 922 48.78 45.89 -9.06
N ALA A 923 48.69 44.83 -9.87
CA ALA A 923 48.33 44.92 -11.28
C ALA A 923 46.86 45.36 -11.47
N MET A 924 45.94 44.78 -10.70
CA MET A 924 44.53 45.17 -10.68
C MET A 924 44.36 46.65 -10.33
N ILE A 925 45.05 47.12 -9.29
CA ILE A 925 45.04 48.54 -8.87
C ILE A 925 45.65 49.44 -9.94
N ALA A 926 46.80 49.08 -10.50
CA ALA A 926 47.47 49.85 -11.56
C ALA A 926 46.60 49.97 -12.83
N GLN A 927 45.87 48.91 -13.16
CA GLN A 927 44.92 48.86 -14.28
C GLN A 927 43.53 49.43 -13.94
N LYS A 928 43.33 49.97 -12.72
CA LYS A 928 42.07 50.56 -12.26
C LYS A 928 40.88 49.60 -12.36
N TRP A 929 41.07 48.34 -11.99
CA TRP A 929 39.97 47.39 -11.88
C TRP A 929 38.92 47.91 -10.89
N THR A 930 37.66 47.60 -11.18
CA THR A 930 36.52 47.84 -10.29
C THR A 930 35.93 46.51 -9.87
N PRO A 931 35.17 46.44 -8.75
CA PRO A 931 34.39 45.26 -8.40
C PRO A 931 33.56 44.74 -9.57
N LYS A 932 32.83 45.61 -10.28
CA LYS A 932 32.08 45.22 -11.48
C LYS A 932 32.95 44.51 -12.52
N ARG A 933 34.15 45.03 -12.81
CA ARG A 933 35.09 44.37 -13.74
C ARG A 933 35.49 42.98 -13.26
N MET A 934 35.72 42.78 -11.95
CA MET A 934 36.06 41.46 -11.40
C MET A 934 34.97 40.42 -11.69
N PHE A 935 33.69 40.81 -11.54
CA PHE A 935 32.55 39.96 -11.91
C PHE A 935 32.43 39.75 -13.43
N GLU A 936 32.67 40.78 -14.25
CA GLU A 936 32.67 40.66 -15.72
C GLU A 936 33.76 39.68 -16.20
N GLU A 937 34.96 39.74 -15.62
CA GLU A 937 36.04 38.79 -15.94
C GLU A 937 35.70 37.36 -15.48
N SER A 938 35.01 37.21 -14.35
CA SER A 938 34.53 35.91 -13.90
C SER A 938 33.43 35.34 -14.80
N ASP A 939 32.47 36.14 -15.25
CA ASP A 939 31.48 35.74 -16.25
C ASP A 939 32.15 35.31 -17.57
N ASN A 940 33.15 36.08 -18.03
CA ASN A 940 33.95 35.73 -19.21
C ASN A 940 34.69 34.40 -19.03
N PHE A 941 35.25 34.14 -17.84
CA PHE A 941 35.88 32.87 -17.52
C PHE A 941 34.91 31.70 -17.67
N PHE A 942 33.70 31.80 -17.10
CA PHE A 942 32.70 30.74 -17.23
C PHE A 942 32.20 30.54 -18.65
N GLN A 943 31.96 31.63 -19.39
CA GLN A 943 31.61 31.56 -20.81
C GLN A 943 32.72 30.93 -21.65
N SER A 944 33.99 31.13 -21.29
CA SER A 944 35.12 30.48 -21.97
C SER A 944 35.14 28.96 -21.80
N LEU A 945 34.51 28.45 -20.73
CA LEU A 945 34.27 27.02 -20.50
C LEU A 945 33.02 26.49 -21.23
N GLY A 946 32.29 27.36 -21.94
CA GLY A 946 31.03 27.02 -22.61
C GLY A 946 29.80 27.06 -21.71
N LEU A 947 29.91 27.66 -20.51
CA LEU A 947 28.76 27.84 -19.62
C LEU A 947 27.91 29.06 -20.01
N LEU A 948 26.73 29.15 -19.40
CA LEU A 948 25.74 30.19 -19.69
C LEU A 948 26.26 31.57 -19.22
N PRO A 949 26.02 32.65 -19.99
CA PRO A 949 26.27 34.00 -19.49
C PRO A 949 25.38 34.31 -18.30
N MET A 950 25.83 35.18 -17.40
CA MET A 950 25.01 35.65 -16.28
C MET A 950 23.72 36.35 -16.79
N PRO A 951 22.55 36.08 -16.17
CA PRO A 951 21.28 36.66 -16.60
C PRO A 951 21.22 38.19 -16.32
N PRO A 952 20.37 38.96 -17.03
CA PRO A 952 20.24 40.40 -16.78
C PRO A 952 19.91 40.75 -15.32
N GLU A 953 19.04 39.96 -14.69
CA GLU A 953 18.64 40.14 -13.29
C GLU A 953 19.83 40.04 -12.32
N PHE A 954 20.83 39.20 -12.62
CA PHE A 954 22.05 39.10 -11.82
C PHE A 954 22.78 40.44 -11.75
N TRP A 955 22.97 41.09 -12.90
CA TRP A 955 23.68 42.37 -12.99
C TRP A 955 22.88 43.53 -12.40
N GLU A 956 21.56 43.53 -12.58
CA GLU A 956 20.69 44.60 -12.11
C GLU A 956 20.46 44.56 -10.59
N LYS A 957 20.45 43.37 -9.98
CA LYS A 957 19.95 43.17 -8.61
C LYS A 957 20.98 42.64 -7.61
N SER A 958 22.14 42.16 -8.05
CA SER A 958 23.20 41.70 -7.14
C SER A 958 23.83 42.87 -6.36
N MET A 959 24.27 42.60 -5.14
CA MET A 959 25.03 43.54 -4.32
C MET A 959 26.51 43.17 -4.40
N ILE A 960 27.22 43.74 -5.38
CA ILE A 960 28.65 43.47 -5.62
C ILE A 960 29.59 44.48 -4.94
N GLU A 961 29.03 45.52 -4.31
CA GLU A 961 29.77 46.53 -3.54
C GLU A 961 28.98 46.86 -2.27
N LYS A 962 29.70 47.29 -1.22
CA LYS A 962 29.06 47.71 0.03
C LYS A 962 28.35 49.06 -0.16
N PRO A 963 27.03 49.16 0.05
CA PRO A 963 26.34 50.43 -0.01
C PRO A 963 26.73 51.33 1.17
N ALA A 964 26.83 52.64 0.93
CA ALA A 964 27.23 53.62 1.94
C ALA A 964 26.08 54.09 2.86
N ASP A 965 24.83 53.86 2.45
CA ASP A 965 23.63 54.42 3.07
C ASP A 965 22.95 53.50 4.10
N ARG A 966 23.41 52.26 4.25
CA ARG A 966 22.74 51.25 5.08
C ARG A 966 23.68 50.15 5.57
N ASP A 967 23.26 49.49 6.65
CA ASP A 967 23.93 48.29 7.17
C ASP A 967 23.50 47.06 6.35
N VAL A 968 24.47 46.20 6.02
CA VAL A 968 24.28 44.99 5.22
C VAL A 968 25.09 43.83 5.78
N VAL A 969 24.70 42.61 5.43
CA VAL A 969 25.52 41.42 5.69
C VAL A 969 26.60 41.34 4.61
N CYS A 970 27.87 41.54 4.96
CA CYS A 970 28.98 41.57 3.99
C CYS A 970 29.58 40.20 3.65
N HIS A 971 29.15 39.13 4.32
CA HIS A 971 29.60 37.77 3.99
C HIS A 971 29.16 37.40 2.56
N ALA A 972 30.12 36.97 1.74
CA ALA A 972 29.88 36.52 0.37
C ALA A 972 28.86 35.37 0.33
N SER A 973 27.94 35.40 -0.63
CA SER A 973 26.96 34.33 -0.84
C SER A 973 26.26 34.45 -2.19
N ALA A 974 25.95 33.32 -2.80
CA ALA A 974 25.12 33.18 -4.00
C ALA A 974 23.72 32.63 -3.66
N TRP A 975 22.70 33.04 -4.44
CA TRP A 975 21.29 32.79 -4.13
C TRP A 975 20.47 32.39 -5.38
N ASP A 976 19.68 31.30 -5.27
CA ASP A 976 18.57 30.95 -6.17
C ASP A 976 17.26 31.55 -5.64
N PHE A 977 16.55 32.31 -6.47
CA PHE A 977 15.25 32.90 -6.11
C PHE A 977 14.06 32.00 -6.48
N TYR A 978 14.30 30.77 -6.90
CA TYR A 978 13.30 29.72 -7.17
C TYR A 978 12.29 30.03 -8.29
N ASN A 979 12.50 31.11 -9.04
CA ASN A 979 11.64 31.52 -10.17
C ASN A 979 12.27 31.20 -11.54
N ARG A 980 13.37 30.45 -11.56
CA ARG A 980 14.14 30.01 -12.75
C ARG A 980 14.79 31.14 -13.58
N LYS A 981 14.71 32.38 -13.13
CA LYS A 981 15.18 33.57 -13.86
C LYS A 981 16.19 34.38 -13.06
N ASP A 982 15.94 34.52 -11.77
CA ASP A 982 16.64 35.45 -10.90
C ASP A 982 17.63 34.70 -10.01
N PHE A 983 18.91 35.05 -10.15
CA PHE A 983 20.02 34.48 -9.40
C PHE A 983 20.94 35.65 -9.04
N ARG A 984 21.37 35.75 -7.78
CA ARG A 984 22.10 36.93 -7.29
C ARG A 984 23.28 36.56 -6.42
N ILE A 985 24.24 37.50 -6.33
CA ILE A 985 25.34 37.46 -5.36
C ILE A 985 25.29 38.68 -4.45
N LYS A 986 25.61 38.43 -3.17
CA LYS A 986 25.85 39.47 -2.16
C LYS A 986 27.29 39.37 -1.69
N GLN A 987 28.13 40.35 -2.03
CA GLN A 987 29.53 40.46 -1.59
C GLN A 987 29.93 41.94 -1.45
N CYS A 988 30.60 42.29 -0.36
CA CYS A 988 31.18 43.63 -0.17
C CYS A 988 32.58 43.70 -0.79
N THR A 989 32.67 43.66 -2.12
CA THR A 989 33.92 43.41 -2.84
C THR A 989 34.93 44.57 -2.74
N VAL A 990 36.19 44.22 -2.50
CA VAL A 990 37.36 45.09 -2.54
C VAL A 990 38.30 44.62 -3.65
N VAL A 991 38.95 45.56 -4.35
CA VAL A 991 39.85 45.23 -5.47
C VAL A 991 41.18 44.68 -4.97
N ASN A 992 41.22 43.35 -4.79
CA ASN A 992 42.42 42.58 -4.45
C ASN A 992 42.31 41.14 -4.99
N MET A 993 43.40 40.38 -4.91
CA MET A 993 43.44 39.00 -5.40
C MET A 993 42.52 38.04 -4.63
N ASP A 994 42.38 38.19 -3.32
CA ASP A 994 41.53 37.32 -2.48
C ASP A 994 40.06 37.42 -2.88
N ASP A 995 39.58 38.65 -3.09
CA ASP A 995 38.23 38.92 -3.54
C ASP A 995 38.03 38.52 -5.01
N LEU A 996 39.07 38.59 -5.86
CA LEU A 996 39.00 38.06 -7.22
C LEU A 996 38.72 36.56 -7.22
N ILE A 997 39.40 35.82 -6.35
CA ILE A 997 39.19 34.38 -6.16
C ILE A 997 37.79 34.11 -5.59
N THR A 998 37.37 34.89 -4.58
CA THR A 998 36.04 34.79 -3.97
C THR A 998 34.92 35.04 -4.97
N VAL A 999 35.07 36.04 -5.86
CA VAL A 999 34.12 36.31 -6.93
C VAL A 999 33.93 35.09 -7.83
N HIS A 1000 35.02 34.42 -8.22
CA HIS A 1000 34.93 33.21 -9.05
C HIS A 1000 34.31 32.02 -8.30
N HIS A 1001 34.58 31.88 -7.00
CA HIS A 1001 33.95 30.88 -6.13
C HIS A 1001 32.42 31.05 -6.12
N GLU A 1002 31.95 32.24 -5.77
CA GLU A 1002 30.52 32.53 -5.64
C GLU A 1002 29.81 32.49 -7.00
N MET A 1003 30.46 32.94 -8.08
CA MET A 1003 29.90 32.81 -9.42
C MET A 1003 29.84 31.35 -9.89
N GLY A 1004 30.70 30.47 -9.36
CA GLY A 1004 30.58 29.02 -9.52
C GLY A 1004 29.27 28.46 -8.94
N HIS A 1005 28.86 28.94 -7.76
CA HIS A 1005 27.56 28.60 -7.18
C HIS A 1005 26.40 29.07 -8.05
N VAL A 1006 26.46 30.30 -8.57
CA VAL A 1006 25.45 30.83 -9.50
C VAL A 1006 25.36 29.99 -10.78
N GLN A 1007 26.51 29.61 -11.34
CA GLN A 1007 26.53 28.72 -12.49
C GLN A 1007 25.89 27.37 -12.19
N TYR A 1008 26.10 26.83 -10.99
CA TYR A 1008 25.47 25.58 -10.59
C TYR A 1008 23.94 25.75 -10.50
N PHE A 1009 23.43 26.82 -9.89
CA PHE A 1009 22.00 27.15 -9.87
C PHE A 1009 21.40 27.19 -11.28
N LEU A 1010 22.09 27.84 -12.23
CA LEU A 1010 21.65 27.95 -13.61
C LEU A 1010 21.50 26.58 -14.29
N GLN A 1011 22.32 25.58 -13.93
CA GLN A 1011 22.27 24.24 -14.54
C GLN A 1011 21.08 23.41 -14.05
N TYR A 1012 20.65 23.56 -12.80
CA TYR A 1012 19.55 22.77 -12.23
C TYR A 1012 18.24 23.54 -12.05
N LYS A 1013 18.14 24.76 -12.61
CA LYS A 1013 16.96 25.64 -12.47
C LYS A 1013 15.62 25.01 -12.89
N ASP A 1014 15.64 23.96 -13.72
CA ASP A 1014 14.42 23.28 -14.19
C ASP A 1014 14.04 22.05 -13.36
N GLN A 1015 14.87 21.67 -12.38
CA GLN A 1015 14.54 20.63 -11.41
C GLN A 1015 13.39 21.05 -10.48
N PRO A 1016 12.68 20.08 -9.86
CA PRO A 1016 11.73 20.37 -8.78
C PRO A 1016 12.39 21.16 -7.65
N VAL A 1017 11.63 22.01 -6.94
CA VAL A 1017 12.15 22.89 -5.88
C VAL A 1017 12.95 22.11 -4.83
N THR A 1018 12.49 20.92 -4.43
CA THR A 1018 13.17 20.02 -3.47
C THR A 1018 14.54 19.51 -3.95
N PHE A 1019 14.82 19.57 -5.26
CA PHE A 1019 16.09 19.17 -5.87
C PHE A 1019 16.93 20.35 -6.36
N ARG A 1020 16.52 21.60 -6.14
CA ARG A 1020 17.31 22.79 -6.48
C ARG A 1020 18.38 23.11 -5.43
N GLU A 1021 19.25 22.14 -5.20
CA GLU A 1021 20.39 22.22 -4.31
C GLU A 1021 21.54 21.34 -4.83
N GLY A 1022 22.75 21.47 -4.27
CA GLY A 1022 23.83 20.55 -4.61
C GLY A 1022 23.52 19.11 -4.18
N ALA A 1023 24.17 18.12 -4.80
CA ALA A 1023 23.97 16.69 -4.47
C ALA A 1023 24.12 16.40 -2.96
N ASN A 1024 25.05 17.10 -2.31
CA ASN A 1024 25.13 17.34 -0.88
C ASN A 1024 25.90 18.67 -0.66
N PRO A 1025 25.96 19.23 0.56
CA PRO A 1025 26.65 20.50 0.79
C PRO A 1025 28.12 20.47 0.32
N GLY A 1026 28.83 19.38 0.66
CA GLY A 1026 30.20 19.01 0.20
C GLY A 1026 30.46 19.26 -1.28
N PHE A 1027 29.55 18.75 -2.11
CA PHE A 1027 29.63 18.86 -3.56
C PHE A 1027 29.39 20.29 -4.05
N HIS A 1028 28.56 21.06 -3.36
CA HIS A 1028 28.23 22.42 -3.75
C HIS A 1028 29.45 23.33 -3.58
N GLU A 1029 30.14 23.30 -2.42
CA GLU A 1029 31.37 24.12 -2.23
C GLU A 1029 32.53 23.65 -3.09
N ALA A 1030 32.68 22.34 -3.31
CA ALA A 1030 33.75 21.83 -4.16
C ALA A 1030 33.71 22.38 -5.60
N ILE A 1031 32.50 22.66 -6.13
CA ILE A 1031 32.34 23.31 -7.44
C ILE A 1031 32.89 24.74 -7.40
N GLY A 1032 32.54 25.56 -6.42
CA GLY A 1032 33.13 26.90 -6.27
C GLY A 1032 34.65 26.85 -6.11
N ASP A 1033 35.14 25.93 -5.26
CA ASP A 1033 36.56 25.81 -4.92
C ASP A 1033 37.44 25.39 -6.11
N VAL A 1034 36.98 24.46 -6.97
CA VAL A 1034 37.77 24.02 -8.13
C VAL A 1034 37.98 25.15 -9.15
N LEU A 1035 36.99 26.05 -9.24
CA LEU A 1035 37.03 27.21 -10.13
C LEU A 1035 37.95 28.28 -9.57
N ALA A 1036 37.83 28.57 -8.26
CA ALA A 1036 38.73 29.43 -7.52
C ALA A 1036 40.21 29.00 -7.66
N LEU A 1037 40.50 27.70 -7.53
CA LEU A 1037 41.85 27.13 -7.69
C LEU A 1037 42.41 27.31 -9.11
N SER A 1038 41.55 27.25 -10.12
CA SER A 1038 41.96 27.42 -11.52
C SER A 1038 42.37 28.88 -11.81
N VAL A 1039 41.62 29.81 -11.24
CA VAL A 1039 41.80 31.26 -11.42
C VAL A 1039 43.03 31.78 -10.67
N SER A 1040 43.37 31.18 -9.52
CA SER A 1040 44.56 31.58 -8.76
C SER A 1040 45.90 31.16 -9.40
N THR A 1041 45.88 30.40 -10.50
CA THR A 1041 47.12 29.91 -11.13
C THR A 1041 47.92 31.01 -11.82
N PRO A 1042 49.27 31.00 -11.76
CA PRO A 1042 50.10 31.98 -12.46
C PRO A 1042 49.83 32.05 -13.97
N LYS A 1043 49.54 30.90 -14.60
CA LYS A 1043 49.22 30.81 -16.03
C LYS A 1043 47.93 31.55 -16.37
N HIS A 1044 46.89 31.37 -15.56
CA HIS A 1044 45.63 32.07 -15.77
C HIS A 1044 45.81 33.58 -15.55
N LEU A 1045 46.41 33.99 -14.42
CA LEU A 1045 46.66 35.40 -14.12
C LEU A 1045 47.49 36.11 -15.20
N HIS A 1046 48.48 35.44 -15.77
CA HIS A 1046 49.22 35.95 -16.92
C HIS A 1046 48.36 36.09 -18.18
N SER A 1047 47.48 35.12 -18.45
CA SER A 1047 46.58 35.17 -19.62
C SER A 1047 45.61 36.36 -19.59
N ILE A 1048 45.21 36.80 -18.39
CA ILE A 1048 44.36 37.98 -18.18
C ILE A 1048 45.16 39.26 -17.87
N GLN A 1049 46.48 39.25 -18.13
CA GLN A 1049 47.39 40.38 -17.97
C GLN A 1049 47.50 40.91 -16.53
N LEU A 1050 47.23 40.08 -15.52
CA LEU A 1050 47.44 40.40 -14.10
C LEU A 1050 48.81 39.95 -13.57
N LEU A 1051 49.56 39.20 -14.38
CA LEU A 1051 50.93 38.79 -14.08
C LEU A 1051 51.82 39.00 -15.31
N ASP A 1052 52.93 39.73 -15.16
CA ASP A 1052 53.80 40.13 -16.29
C ASP A 1052 54.60 38.96 -16.89
N LYS A 1053 54.94 37.95 -16.08
CA LYS A 1053 55.67 36.75 -16.52
C LYS A 1053 55.28 35.55 -15.68
N VAL A 1054 55.24 34.37 -16.29
CA VAL A 1054 55.14 33.09 -15.58
C VAL A 1054 56.55 32.53 -15.42
N GLU A 1055 57.05 32.49 -14.19
CA GLU A 1055 58.32 31.82 -13.89
C GLU A 1055 58.07 30.33 -13.58
N GLU A 1056 58.47 29.44 -14.48
CA GLU A 1056 58.42 28.00 -14.25
C GLU A 1056 59.75 27.54 -13.62
N ASN A 1057 59.91 27.74 -12.31
CA ASN A 1057 61.05 27.24 -11.55
C ASN A 1057 60.63 26.70 -10.16
N PRO A 1058 61.39 25.77 -9.57
CA PRO A 1058 61.01 25.13 -8.31
C PRO A 1058 60.81 26.10 -7.14
N GLU A 1059 61.55 27.20 -7.09
CA GLU A 1059 61.44 28.18 -6.00
C GLU A 1059 60.12 28.96 -6.07
N SER A 1060 59.72 29.37 -7.28
CA SER A 1060 58.45 30.05 -7.54
C SER A 1060 57.26 29.11 -7.33
N ASP A 1061 57.38 27.85 -7.75
CA ASP A 1061 56.37 26.82 -7.50
C ASP A 1061 56.17 26.58 -5.99
N ILE A 1062 57.25 26.49 -5.21
CA ILE A 1062 57.16 26.34 -3.75
C ILE A 1062 56.54 27.59 -3.11
N ASN A 1063 56.89 28.78 -3.56
CA ASN A 1063 56.27 30.02 -3.06
C ASN A 1063 54.75 30.02 -3.29
N TYR A 1064 54.28 29.63 -4.48
CA TYR A 1064 52.85 29.49 -4.80
C TYR A 1064 52.18 28.38 -3.98
N LEU A 1065 52.77 27.19 -3.91
CA LEU A 1065 52.20 26.09 -3.12
C LEU A 1065 52.15 26.43 -1.63
N MET A 1066 53.11 27.20 -1.11
CA MET A 1066 53.09 27.70 0.27
C MET A 1066 51.93 28.68 0.48
N SER A 1067 51.67 29.61 -0.45
CA SER A 1067 50.51 30.51 -0.30
C SER A 1067 49.19 29.75 -0.34
N ILE A 1068 49.06 28.75 -1.22
CA ILE A 1068 47.87 27.88 -1.26
C ILE A 1068 47.75 27.05 0.03
N ALA A 1069 48.85 26.53 0.58
CA ALA A 1069 48.83 25.76 1.81
C ALA A 1069 48.39 26.59 3.02
N LEU A 1070 48.86 27.84 3.11
CA LEU A 1070 48.48 28.78 4.17
C LEU A 1070 47.02 29.19 4.11
N ASP A 1071 46.38 29.08 2.96
CA ASP A 1071 44.94 29.31 2.80
C ASP A 1071 44.14 28.02 3.04
N LYS A 1072 44.31 27.03 2.16
CA LYS A 1072 43.44 25.84 2.08
C LYS A 1072 43.81 24.75 3.09
N ILE A 1073 45.10 24.47 3.30
CA ILE A 1073 45.52 23.41 4.23
C ILE A 1073 45.38 23.87 5.69
N ALA A 1074 45.63 25.15 5.96
CA ALA A 1074 45.40 25.75 7.27
C ALA A 1074 43.91 25.76 7.68
N PHE A 1075 43.01 25.87 6.71
CA PHE A 1075 41.56 25.92 6.92
C PHE A 1075 40.94 24.57 7.30
N LEU A 1076 41.38 23.47 6.70
CA LEU A 1076 40.74 22.15 6.87
C LEU A 1076 40.51 21.73 8.34
N PRO A 1077 41.49 21.80 9.27
CA PRO A 1077 41.23 21.49 10.67
C PRO A 1077 40.24 22.46 11.34
N PHE A 1078 40.18 23.73 10.92
CA PHE A 1078 39.20 24.70 11.41
C PHE A 1078 37.79 24.32 10.96
N GLY A 1079 37.60 24.05 9.67
CA GLY A 1079 36.28 23.67 9.15
C GLY A 1079 35.76 22.38 9.77
N TYR A 1080 36.64 21.38 9.90
CA TYR A 1080 36.28 20.11 10.53
C TYR A 1080 35.88 20.30 12.01
N LEU A 1081 36.70 20.98 12.82
CA LEU A 1081 36.41 21.12 14.25
C LEU A 1081 35.16 21.93 14.55
N MET A 1082 34.75 22.84 13.65
CA MET A 1082 33.56 23.68 13.85
C MET A 1082 32.29 22.83 13.93
N ASP A 1083 32.10 21.93 12.98
CA ASP A 1083 30.94 21.04 12.99
C ASP A 1083 31.10 19.89 13.96
N GLN A 1084 32.32 19.41 14.20
CA GLN A 1084 32.57 18.45 15.28
C GLN A 1084 32.15 19.02 16.64
N TRP A 1085 32.42 20.30 16.90
CA TRP A 1085 31.93 20.99 18.10
C TRP A 1085 30.41 21.09 18.10
N ARG A 1086 29.79 21.54 17.01
CA ARG A 1086 28.32 21.69 16.92
C ARG A 1086 27.58 20.36 17.08
N TRP A 1087 28.02 19.30 16.42
CA TRP A 1087 27.43 17.96 16.54
C TRP A 1087 27.43 17.49 17.98
N LYS A 1088 28.57 17.67 18.68
CA LYS A 1088 28.69 17.34 20.10
C LYS A 1088 27.85 18.24 21.01
N VAL A 1089 27.58 19.48 20.61
CA VAL A 1089 26.64 20.35 21.33
C VAL A 1089 25.20 19.88 21.13
N PHE A 1090 24.83 19.51 19.91
CA PHE A 1090 23.47 19.03 19.59
C PHE A 1090 23.16 17.69 20.27
N ASP A 1091 24.06 16.71 20.22
CA ASP A 1091 23.84 15.41 20.87
C ASP A 1091 24.10 15.40 22.39
N GLY A 1092 24.54 16.53 22.95
CA GLY A 1092 24.76 16.69 24.39
C GLY A 1092 26.12 16.20 24.91
N ARG A 1093 27.02 15.69 24.06
CA ARG A 1093 28.42 15.38 24.44
C ARG A 1093 29.17 16.60 24.99
N ILE A 1094 28.80 17.82 24.58
CA ILE A 1094 29.30 19.08 25.13
C ILE A 1094 28.12 19.83 25.79
N PRO A 1095 28.04 19.88 27.13
CA PRO A 1095 27.00 20.64 27.82
C PRO A 1095 27.25 22.15 27.72
N SER A 1096 26.20 22.95 27.90
CA SER A 1096 26.30 24.43 27.84
C SER A 1096 27.21 25.08 28.88
N SER A 1097 27.60 24.32 29.91
CA SER A 1097 28.61 24.70 30.91
C SER A 1097 30.05 24.54 30.42
N GLU A 1098 30.28 23.98 29.24
CA GLU A 1098 31.63 23.71 28.69
C GLU A 1098 31.77 24.13 27.22
N TYR A 1099 30.85 24.95 26.70
CA TYR A 1099 30.87 25.39 25.31
C TYR A 1099 32.21 26.01 24.92
N ASN A 1100 32.73 26.92 25.74
CA ASN A 1100 33.95 27.65 25.39
C ASN A 1100 35.21 26.80 25.63
N GLN A 1101 35.25 26.05 26.72
CA GLN A 1101 36.34 25.15 27.05
C GLN A 1101 36.51 24.09 25.96
N GLN A 1102 35.43 23.42 25.56
CA GLN A 1102 35.52 22.36 24.56
C GLN A 1102 35.82 22.89 23.16
N TRP A 1103 35.36 24.10 22.83
CA TRP A 1103 35.80 24.80 21.62
C TRP A 1103 37.33 24.95 21.59
N TRP A 1104 37.93 25.45 22.66
CA TRP A 1104 39.38 25.60 22.76
C TRP A 1104 40.14 24.27 22.83
N ASN A 1105 39.60 23.25 23.47
CA ASN A 1105 40.18 21.90 23.46
C ASN A 1105 40.25 21.34 22.03
N LEU A 1106 39.18 21.51 21.23
CA LEU A 1106 39.16 21.08 19.84
C LEU A 1106 40.12 21.88 18.97
N ARG A 1107 40.21 23.21 19.15
CA ARG A 1107 41.21 24.04 18.45
C ARG A 1107 42.64 23.64 18.80
N LEU A 1108 42.89 23.27 20.05
CA LEU A 1108 44.20 22.78 20.48
C LEU A 1108 44.49 21.40 19.85
N LYS A 1109 43.53 20.48 19.87
CA LYS A 1109 43.67 19.13 19.31
C LYS A 1109 43.92 19.15 17.80
N TYR A 1110 43.08 19.85 17.04
CA TYR A 1110 43.09 19.80 15.58
C TYR A 1110 43.98 20.88 14.96
N GLN A 1111 43.90 22.13 15.42
CA GLN A 1111 44.73 23.19 14.83
C GLN A 1111 46.08 23.40 15.56
N GLY A 1112 46.25 22.92 16.79
CA GLY A 1112 47.43 23.28 17.59
C GLY A 1112 47.48 24.77 17.93
N LEU A 1113 46.31 25.40 18.10
CA LEU A 1113 46.18 26.82 18.45
C LEU A 1113 45.66 27.00 19.87
N CYS A 1114 46.09 28.08 20.53
CA CYS A 1114 45.60 28.47 21.85
C CYS A 1114 45.01 29.88 21.86
N SER A 1115 44.19 30.15 22.88
CA SER A 1115 43.74 31.51 23.15
C SER A 1115 44.92 32.34 23.65
N PRO A 1116 45.11 33.58 23.18
CA PRO A 1116 46.20 34.42 23.66
C PRO A 1116 45.99 34.98 25.07
N VAL A 1117 44.77 34.85 25.61
CA VAL A 1117 44.39 35.23 26.98
C VAL A 1117 43.54 34.12 27.61
N LEU A 1118 43.44 34.11 28.93
CA LEU A 1118 42.51 33.21 29.63
C LEU A 1118 41.08 33.54 29.19
N ARG A 1119 40.29 32.49 28.89
CA ARG A 1119 38.88 32.59 28.52
C ARG A 1119 38.05 31.75 29.48
N SER A 1120 36.89 32.27 29.87
CA SER A 1120 35.92 31.59 30.72
C SER A 1120 34.72 31.13 29.90
N GLU A 1121 33.76 30.45 30.54
CA GLU A 1121 32.51 30.05 29.89
C GLU A 1121 31.56 31.23 29.62
N GLU A 1122 31.81 32.40 30.17
CA GLU A 1122 31.03 33.61 29.87
C GLU A 1122 31.42 34.23 28.51
N ASP A 1123 32.56 33.86 27.95
CA ASP A 1123 33.11 34.53 26.77
C ASP A 1123 32.49 34.09 25.43
N PHE A 1124 32.04 32.83 25.33
CA PHE A 1124 31.44 32.22 24.12
C PHE A 1124 32.17 32.56 22.80
N ASP A 1125 33.46 32.23 22.72
CA ASP A 1125 34.29 32.43 21.54
C ASP A 1125 33.79 31.79 20.23
N PRO A 1126 33.11 30.62 20.21
CA PRO A 1126 32.53 30.11 18.95
C PRO A 1126 31.54 31.09 18.32
N GLY A 1127 30.76 31.83 19.12
CA GLY A 1127 29.79 32.82 18.62
C GLY A 1127 30.42 34.01 17.87
N ALA A 1128 31.73 34.20 17.98
CA ALA A 1128 32.46 35.25 17.28
C ALA A 1128 32.75 34.92 15.79
N LYS A 1129 32.29 33.77 15.27
CA LYS A 1129 32.36 33.38 13.86
C LYS A 1129 30.96 33.25 13.26
N PHE A 1130 30.68 33.99 12.18
CA PHE A 1130 29.35 34.16 11.55
C PHE A 1130 28.52 32.87 11.38
N HIS A 1131 29.14 31.74 11.05
CA HIS A 1131 28.42 30.50 10.76
C HIS A 1131 27.74 29.89 11.99
N ILE A 1132 28.19 30.24 13.21
CA ILE A 1132 27.56 29.83 14.47
C ILE A 1132 26.24 30.61 14.69
N PRO A 1133 26.22 31.96 14.73
CA PRO A 1133 24.99 32.73 14.89
C PRO A 1133 24.04 32.63 13.69
N ALA A 1134 24.56 32.47 12.46
CA ALA A 1134 23.74 32.34 11.26
C ALA A 1134 23.23 30.91 11.01
N ASN A 1135 23.57 29.95 11.88
CA ASN A 1135 23.11 28.56 11.76
C ASN A 1135 23.49 27.90 10.41
N VAL A 1136 24.70 28.15 9.93
CA VAL A 1136 25.21 27.67 8.62
C VAL A 1136 26.23 26.55 8.87
N PRO A 1137 25.99 25.28 8.47
CA PRO A 1137 26.98 24.19 8.53
C PRO A 1137 28.32 24.56 7.88
N TYR A 1138 29.43 24.02 8.37
CA TYR A 1138 30.78 24.39 7.92
C TYR A 1138 31.50 23.27 7.17
N ILE A 1139 31.14 22.01 7.44
CA ILE A 1139 31.45 20.87 6.58
C ILE A 1139 30.46 20.98 5.43
N ARG A 1140 30.96 21.61 4.38
CA ARG A 1140 30.33 21.85 3.10
C ARG A 1140 31.39 21.75 2.01
#